data_AF-A0A3D0C7J0-F1
#
_entry.id   AF-A0A3D0C7J0-F1
#
_cell.length_a   1.000
_cell.length_b   1.000
_cell.length_c   1.000
_cell.angle_alpha   90.00
_cell.angle_beta   90.00
_cell.angle_gamma   90.00
#
_symmetry.space_group_name_H-M   'P 1'
#
loop_
_entity.id
_entity.type
_entity.pdbx_description
1 polymer ?
#
loop_
_entity_poly.entity_id
_entity_poly.type
_entity_poly.pdbx_seq_one_letter_code
_entity_poly.pdbx_strand_id
1 'polypeptide(L)'
;KQELATTSIDLSVKGIKFKLINEIPLFKGDQVSIAFTGLEQEFQFSKDHLFSFEIKNVLRDSGTQLVGCQRIDIPKNDGFERFLVGYIQGNKRRYKINLDNSLLALQARSLEQFTLVKLNELIIFMQRANGNSHKKSPRYALTTKNNQKLYQYWRDEKNRSALHYLVNTERLERLNTLQQQGKSLLVFSFIHQHKGDKFFYTVDEEQLKHDHAFFLQFLAFAASKSSFAITALKSKMISPEHAYSPYTLSTAMTKQQNYLNPPLTDEVKDILTQLPCAVTATDITNASDFSDYQALSYEGIDLERLKSLGLKHNGKQSRVDEITLSYGHQRQEVRFKYQTPVIIESDDSNWSGLSADFSVSGLKVDLENPAVLSKGDIVHLSFPKLQKITSAFDLKQLPYKIMRISKDKKTVNLRVSVKEHQHIGRSFFKLLIDKNKNKLTPDEYAMLTPGLSSALRTLYAVNMEIPTAMVQSSGSRYKVDNLVVGKHGYQSPKNLLSAMSQLSDRHGYHNLYPLLGNLQVSHLVDQQMKKLMASDTAVSELIYIAIDPSITNIEKSVTIKQVSELTTPQMRNFFIKKSLKQGDFYSLELKLSRSDEANMEHLNPELAYIGSYAIHRGKQLEQDIYSVAGLVQLIDVTQETLLRYELTK
;
A
#
# COMPACT_ATOMS: atom_id res chain seq x y z
N LYS A 1 43.73 -11.42 -22.11
CA LYS A 1 43.22 -10.55 -21.02
C LYS A 1 43.71 -9.13 -21.33
N GLN A 2 42.80 -8.16 -21.42
CA GLN A 2 43.14 -6.76 -21.67
C GLN A 2 43.20 -6.04 -20.33
N GLU A 3 44.31 -5.38 -20.04
CA GLU A 3 44.46 -4.54 -18.84
C GLU A 3 44.11 -3.09 -19.19
N LEU A 4 43.34 -2.43 -18.32
CA LEU A 4 42.79 -1.10 -18.57
C LEU A 4 42.88 -0.26 -17.31
N ALA A 5 43.56 0.88 -17.41
CA ALA A 5 43.60 1.88 -16.35
C ALA A 5 42.35 2.77 -16.45
N THR A 6 41.66 2.95 -15.32
CA THR A 6 40.43 3.75 -15.22
C THR A 6 40.30 4.36 -13.83
N THR A 7 39.40 5.34 -13.69
CA THR A 7 39.12 6.01 -12.43
C THR A 7 37.81 5.52 -11.84
N SER A 8 37.84 5.15 -10.55
CA SER A 8 36.63 4.87 -9.78
C SER A 8 35.86 6.15 -9.48
N ILE A 9 34.54 6.09 -9.62
CA ILE A 9 33.59 7.17 -9.33
C ILE A 9 32.92 6.95 -7.96
N ASP A 10 32.59 5.70 -7.65
CA ASP A 10 31.88 5.34 -6.42
C ASP A 10 32.51 4.07 -5.84
N LEU A 11 32.61 4.01 -4.52
CA LEU A 11 33.21 2.89 -3.80
C LEU A 11 32.39 2.59 -2.55
N SER A 12 32.01 1.33 -2.43
CA SER A 12 31.37 0.76 -1.25
C SER A 12 32.16 -0.48 -0.81
N VAL A 13 31.83 -1.02 0.37
CA VAL A 13 32.49 -2.22 0.92
C VAL A 13 32.47 -3.42 -0.05
N LYS A 14 31.40 -3.55 -0.85
CA LYS A 14 31.18 -4.70 -1.74
C LYS A 14 30.97 -4.33 -3.19
N GLY A 15 31.20 -3.09 -3.58
CA GLY A 15 30.90 -2.64 -4.93
C GLY A 15 31.67 -1.40 -5.32
N ILE A 16 31.91 -1.27 -6.61
CA ILE A 16 32.67 -0.17 -7.21
C ILE A 16 31.94 0.27 -8.48
N LYS A 17 32.01 1.56 -8.78
CA LYS A 17 31.64 2.11 -10.08
C LYS A 17 32.85 2.82 -10.68
N PHE A 18 33.14 2.62 -11.95
CA PHE A 18 34.25 3.29 -12.64
C PHE A 18 33.83 3.77 -14.03
N LYS A 19 34.64 4.67 -14.61
CA LYS A 19 34.37 5.35 -15.88
C LYS A 19 35.38 4.96 -16.95
N LEU A 20 34.89 4.41 -18.06
CA LEU A 20 35.67 4.18 -19.25
C LEU A 20 35.43 5.31 -20.27
N ILE A 21 36.51 5.77 -20.91
CA ILE A 21 36.48 6.84 -21.92
C ILE A 21 36.22 6.27 -23.33
N ASN A 22 36.35 4.94 -23.50
CA ASN A 22 36.02 4.24 -24.73
C ASN A 22 34.98 3.16 -24.42
N GLU A 23 34.07 2.93 -25.36
CA GLU A 23 33.12 1.83 -25.24
C GLU A 23 33.82 0.48 -25.40
N ILE A 24 33.61 -0.38 -24.41
CA ILE A 24 34.08 -1.76 -24.40
C ILE A 24 32.84 -2.65 -24.27
N PRO A 25 32.77 -3.79 -24.99
CA PRO A 25 31.66 -4.72 -24.91
C PRO A 25 31.68 -5.47 -23.57
N LEU A 26 31.21 -4.79 -22.53
CA LEU A 26 30.98 -5.31 -21.19
C LEU A 26 29.48 -5.44 -20.96
N PHE A 27 29.07 -6.59 -20.45
CA PHE A 27 27.68 -6.94 -20.22
C PHE A 27 27.45 -7.32 -18.76
N LYS A 28 26.19 -7.19 -18.33
CA LYS A 28 25.77 -7.63 -17.01
C LYS A 28 26.03 -9.14 -16.85
N GLY A 29 26.67 -9.52 -15.75
CA GLY A 29 27.08 -10.90 -15.48
C GLY A 29 28.54 -11.20 -15.81
N ASP A 30 29.21 -10.36 -16.60
CA ASP A 30 30.63 -10.53 -16.88
C ASP A 30 31.47 -10.39 -15.60
N GLN A 31 32.53 -11.16 -15.51
CA GLN A 31 33.47 -11.10 -14.39
C GLN A 31 34.74 -10.34 -14.78
N VAL A 32 35.15 -9.44 -13.90
CA VAL A 32 36.36 -8.62 -14.06
C VAL A 32 37.22 -8.68 -12.80
N SER A 33 38.53 -8.65 -12.97
CA SER A 33 39.47 -8.51 -11.87
C SER A 33 39.91 -7.05 -11.76
N ILE A 34 39.83 -6.49 -10.57
CA ILE A 34 40.12 -5.07 -10.31
C ILE A 34 41.27 -4.99 -9.29
N ALA A 35 42.31 -4.25 -9.66
CA ALA A 35 43.39 -3.83 -8.76
C ALA A 35 43.22 -2.35 -8.38
N PHE A 36 43.48 -2.00 -7.12
CA PHE A 36 43.30 -0.65 -6.60
C PHE A 36 44.63 0.11 -6.50
N THR A 37 45.27 0.32 -7.65
CA THR A 37 46.64 0.87 -7.75
C THR A 37 46.84 2.19 -7.00
N GLY A 38 45.84 3.07 -6.96
CA GLY A 38 45.92 4.32 -6.20
C GLY A 38 45.88 4.11 -4.68
N LEU A 39 45.08 3.17 -4.18
CA LEU A 39 45.06 2.86 -2.75
C LEU A 39 46.34 2.11 -2.33
N GLU A 40 46.96 1.34 -3.22
CA GLU A 40 48.21 0.60 -2.95
C GLU A 40 49.40 1.52 -2.68
N GLN A 41 49.37 2.74 -3.24
CA GLN A 41 50.39 3.74 -3.00
C GLN A 41 50.30 4.33 -1.58
N GLU A 42 49.10 4.36 -1.00
CA GLU A 42 48.82 4.97 0.30
C GLU A 42 48.70 3.93 1.44
N PHE A 43 48.38 2.68 1.12
CA PHE A 43 48.05 1.64 2.09
C PHE A 43 48.67 0.29 1.74
N GLN A 44 49.16 -0.43 2.75
CA GLN A 44 49.65 -1.80 2.60
C GLN A 44 48.49 -2.80 2.64
N PHE A 45 48.28 -3.52 1.53
CA PHE A 45 47.35 -4.64 1.45
C PHE A 45 48.04 -5.97 1.75
N SER A 46 47.24 -6.99 2.10
CA SER A 46 47.69 -8.39 2.04
C SER A 46 48.13 -8.76 0.61
N LYS A 47 48.85 -9.88 0.42
CA LYS A 47 49.45 -10.32 -0.86
C LYS A 47 48.50 -10.43 -2.08
N ASP A 48 47.19 -10.31 -1.88
CA ASP A 48 46.18 -10.37 -2.94
C ASP A 48 45.86 -8.96 -3.45
N HIS A 49 46.40 -8.63 -4.63
CA HIS A 49 46.26 -7.32 -5.30
C HIS A 49 45.09 -7.26 -6.28
N LEU A 50 44.45 -8.40 -6.57
CA LEU A 50 43.38 -8.54 -7.54
C LEU A 50 42.12 -9.05 -6.87
N PHE A 51 41.05 -8.27 -6.98
CA PHE A 51 39.74 -8.62 -6.44
C PHE A 51 38.78 -8.94 -7.58
N SER A 52 38.02 -10.02 -7.46
CA SER A 52 37.03 -10.43 -8.45
C SER A 52 35.71 -9.67 -8.27
N PHE A 53 35.15 -9.19 -9.38
CA PHE A 53 33.88 -8.48 -9.41
C PHE A 53 33.00 -9.00 -10.56
N GLU A 54 31.69 -8.95 -10.38
CA GLU A 54 30.70 -9.19 -11.42
C GLU A 54 30.03 -7.86 -11.81
N ILE A 55 29.90 -7.60 -13.10
CA ILE A 55 29.24 -6.41 -13.63
C ILE A 55 27.73 -6.50 -13.38
N LYS A 56 27.17 -5.51 -12.69
CA LYS A 56 25.73 -5.45 -12.37
C LYS A 56 24.96 -4.48 -13.26
N ASN A 57 25.60 -3.41 -13.73
CA ASN A 57 25.03 -2.48 -14.69
C ASN A 57 26.10 -1.79 -15.55
N VAL A 58 25.67 -1.33 -16.72
CA VAL A 58 26.48 -0.55 -17.66
C VAL A 58 25.59 0.58 -18.17
N LEU A 59 26.01 1.82 -17.94
CA LEU A 59 25.34 3.01 -18.45
C LEU A 59 26.24 3.68 -19.49
N ARG A 60 25.65 4.12 -20.59
CA ARG A 60 26.35 4.79 -21.69
C ARG A 60 25.89 6.23 -21.73
N ASP A 61 26.83 7.16 -21.69
CA ASP A 61 26.56 8.59 -21.76
C ASP A 61 27.64 9.27 -22.60
N SER A 62 27.25 9.78 -23.77
CA SER A 62 28.01 10.76 -24.56
C SER A 62 29.50 10.45 -24.73
N GLY A 63 29.82 9.21 -25.13
CA GLY A 63 31.21 8.74 -25.33
C GLY A 63 31.89 8.21 -24.07
N THR A 64 31.18 8.08 -22.96
CA THR A 64 31.69 7.50 -21.71
C THR A 64 30.82 6.35 -21.25
N GLN A 65 31.45 5.31 -20.71
CA GLN A 65 30.79 4.11 -20.22
C GLN A 65 31.00 3.99 -18.71
N LEU A 66 29.92 4.04 -17.95
CA LEU A 66 29.92 3.87 -16.51
C LEU A 66 29.58 2.42 -16.18
N VAL A 67 30.48 1.74 -15.48
CA VAL A 67 30.33 0.32 -15.16
C VAL A 67 30.22 0.18 -13.64
N GLY A 68 29.12 -0.39 -13.17
CA GLY A 68 28.90 -0.71 -11.77
C GLY A 68 29.09 -2.21 -11.53
N CYS A 69 29.99 -2.55 -10.61
CA CYS A 69 30.34 -3.92 -10.30
C CYS A 69 30.12 -4.25 -8.82
N GLN A 70 29.78 -5.51 -8.55
CA GLN A 70 29.68 -6.08 -7.20
C GLN A 70 30.81 -7.09 -7.00
N ARG A 71 31.49 -7.03 -5.87
CA ARG A 71 32.56 -7.95 -5.53
C ARG A 71 32.02 -9.36 -5.31
N ILE A 72 32.72 -10.35 -5.86
CA ILE A 72 32.42 -11.79 -5.74
C ILE A 72 33.57 -12.50 -5.03
N ASP A 73 33.36 -13.77 -4.68
CA ASP A 73 34.36 -14.63 -4.02
C ASP A 73 34.97 -14.04 -2.73
N ILE A 74 34.14 -13.35 -1.94
CA ILE A 74 34.58 -12.69 -0.70
C ILE A 74 34.89 -13.75 0.38
N PRO A 75 36.12 -13.84 0.89
CA PRO A 75 36.47 -14.81 1.93
C PRO A 75 35.82 -14.44 3.28
N LYS A 76 35.59 -15.44 4.15
CA LYS A 76 34.97 -15.21 5.48
C LYS A 76 35.72 -14.20 6.35
N ASN A 77 37.04 -14.13 6.24
CA ASN A 77 37.90 -13.19 6.97
C ASN A 77 38.61 -12.24 6.00
N ASP A 78 37.82 -11.42 5.32
CA ASP A 78 38.33 -10.53 4.30
C ASP A 78 39.03 -9.30 4.90
N GLY A 79 40.34 -9.17 4.64
CA GLY A 79 41.14 -8.01 5.04
C GLY A 79 40.71 -6.74 4.32
N PHE A 80 40.34 -6.84 3.04
CA PHE A 80 39.99 -5.69 2.22
C PHE A 80 38.64 -5.09 2.62
N GLU A 81 37.62 -5.91 2.92
CA GLU A 81 36.34 -5.44 3.48
C GLU A 81 36.56 -4.67 4.79
N ARG A 82 37.38 -5.19 5.72
CA ARG A 82 37.70 -4.49 6.98
C ARG A 82 38.38 -3.15 6.74
N PHE A 83 39.34 -3.10 5.81
CA PHE A 83 39.98 -1.85 5.40
C PHE A 83 38.95 -0.86 4.84
N LEU A 84 38.14 -1.28 3.86
CA LEU A 84 37.14 -0.42 3.22
C LEU A 84 36.12 0.14 4.21
N VAL A 85 35.71 -0.65 5.21
CA VAL A 85 34.82 -0.16 6.28
C VAL A 85 35.44 1.01 7.02
N GLY A 86 36.71 0.89 7.45
CA GLY A 86 37.43 1.96 8.15
C GLY A 86 37.71 3.17 7.24
N TYR A 87 38.18 2.91 6.02
CA TYR A 87 38.52 3.94 5.04
C TYR A 87 37.30 4.79 4.67
N ILE A 88 36.16 4.15 4.37
CA ILE A 88 34.92 4.86 4.02
C ILE A 88 34.41 5.66 5.23
N GLN A 89 34.46 5.09 6.45
CA GLN A 89 34.01 5.81 7.65
C GLN A 89 34.86 7.05 7.94
N GLY A 90 36.18 6.95 7.83
CA GLY A 90 37.10 8.08 8.06
C GLY A 90 36.96 9.19 7.02
N ASN A 91 36.59 8.85 5.79
CA ASN A 91 36.51 9.77 4.66
C ASN A 91 35.09 10.27 4.34
N LYS A 92 34.06 9.71 5.00
CA LYS A 92 32.64 9.97 4.70
C LYS A 92 32.20 11.44 4.75
N ARG A 93 32.92 12.29 5.51
CA ARG A 93 32.66 13.73 5.61
C ARG A 93 33.42 14.57 4.59
N ARG A 94 34.48 14.01 3.99
CA ARG A 94 35.35 14.70 3.01
C ARG A 94 34.83 14.56 1.58
N TYR A 95 34.15 13.45 1.29
CA TYR A 95 33.63 13.16 -0.05
C TYR A 95 32.10 13.23 -0.11
N LYS A 96 31.59 13.54 -1.29
CA LYS A 96 30.15 13.52 -1.58
C LYS A 96 29.65 12.08 -1.48
N ILE A 97 28.65 11.86 -0.62
CA ILE A 97 28.00 10.56 -0.49
C ILE A 97 26.96 10.41 -1.60
N ASN A 98 26.95 9.24 -2.24
CA ASN A 98 25.87 8.85 -3.14
C ASN A 98 24.59 8.60 -2.34
N LEU A 99 23.54 9.37 -2.62
CA LEU A 99 22.24 9.28 -1.94
C LEU A 99 21.13 8.77 -2.86
N ASP A 100 21.43 8.36 -4.10
CA ASP A 100 20.41 8.08 -5.12
C ASP A 100 19.40 7.02 -4.66
N ASN A 101 19.89 5.92 -4.06
CA ASN A 101 19.01 4.88 -3.51
C ASN A 101 18.12 5.40 -2.38
N SER A 102 18.68 6.25 -1.50
CA SER A 102 17.92 6.83 -0.39
C SER A 102 16.88 7.84 -0.86
N LEU A 103 17.22 8.64 -1.89
CA LEU A 103 16.29 9.58 -2.53
C LEU A 103 15.12 8.82 -3.16
N LEU A 104 15.39 7.81 -3.99
CA LEU A 104 14.36 7.01 -4.65
C LEU A 104 13.48 6.24 -3.65
N ALA A 105 14.08 5.64 -2.63
CA ALA A 105 13.35 4.92 -1.59
C ALA A 105 12.43 5.85 -0.78
N LEU A 106 12.91 7.04 -0.40
CA LEU A 106 12.11 8.02 0.31
C LEU A 106 10.99 8.59 -0.57
N GLN A 107 11.25 8.85 -1.86
CA GLN A 107 10.21 9.24 -2.80
C GLN A 107 9.11 8.18 -2.91
N ALA A 108 9.49 6.91 -3.12
CA ALA A 108 8.52 5.82 -3.16
C ALA A 108 7.72 5.69 -1.86
N ARG A 109 8.39 5.74 -0.70
CA ARG A 109 7.75 5.66 0.63
C ARG A 109 6.83 6.85 0.90
N SER A 110 7.20 8.03 0.42
CA SER A 110 6.38 9.24 0.50
C SER A 110 5.08 9.10 -0.28
N LEU A 111 5.13 8.60 -1.52
CA LEU A 111 3.92 8.44 -2.33
C LEU A 111 3.07 7.25 -1.82
N GLU A 112 3.72 6.18 -1.35
CA GLU A 112 3.07 5.01 -0.76
C GLU A 112 2.11 5.40 0.37
N GLN A 113 2.54 6.26 1.31
CA GLN A 113 1.70 6.60 2.47
C GLN A 113 0.38 7.29 2.10
N PHE A 114 0.37 8.06 1.01
CA PHE A 114 -0.85 8.73 0.54
C PHE A 114 -1.75 7.76 -0.21
N THR A 115 -1.18 6.92 -1.07
CA THR A 115 -1.93 5.97 -1.89
C THR A 115 -2.62 4.90 -1.05
N LEU A 116 -1.90 4.28 -0.11
CA LEU A 116 -2.42 3.11 0.62
C LEU A 116 -3.59 3.45 1.56
N VAL A 117 -3.64 4.67 2.11
CA VAL A 117 -4.74 5.07 3.00
C VAL A 117 -6.01 5.49 2.25
N LYS A 118 -5.94 5.62 0.91
CA LYS A 118 -7.06 6.00 0.03
C LYS A 118 -7.45 4.90 -0.97
N LEU A 119 -7.00 3.66 -0.78
CA LEU A 119 -7.34 2.54 -1.69
C LEU A 119 -8.84 2.34 -1.84
N ASN A 120 -9.32 2.29 -3.08
CA ASN A 120 -10.70 1.94 -3.42
C ASN A 120 -10.94 0.43 -3.50
N GLU A 121 -9.89 -0.38 -3.69
CA GLU A 121 -9.98 -1.83 -3.64
C GLU A 121 -9.88 -2.37 -2.21
N LEU A 122 -10.69 -3.38 -1.90
CA LEU A 122 -10.65 -4.14 -0.65
C LEU A 122 -9.68 -5.33 -0.83
N ILE A 123 -8.66 -5.39 0.02
CA ILE A 123 -7.63 -6.43 -0.03
C ILE A 123 -8.00 -7.54 0.94
N ILE A 124 -8.10 -8.76 0.45
CA ILE A 124 -8.51 -9.94 1.22
C ILE A 124 -7.37 -10.96 1.16
N PHE A 125 -6.65 -11.11 2.27
CA PHE A 125 -5.64 -12.15 2.40
C PHE A 125 -6.29 -13.49 2.69
N MET A 126 -5.94 -14.48 1.88
CA MET A 126 -6.46 -15.84 1.96
C MET A 126 -5.50 -16.68 2.79
N GLN A 127 -6.02 -17.51 3.70
CA GLN A 127 -5.24 -18.47 4.50
C GLN A 127 -5.50 -19.89 4.01
N ARG A 128 -4.49 -20.77 4.08
CA ARG A 128 -4.69 -22.22 3.87
C ARG A 128 -5.50 -22.81 5.03
N ALA A 129 -6.48 -23.65 4.71
CA ALA A 129 -7.24 -24.36 5.73
C ALA A 129 -6.40 -25.47 6.37
N ASN A 130 -6.58 -25.67 7.68
CA ASN A 130 -5.93 -26.77 8.40
C ASN A 130 -6.36 -28.13 7.82
N GLY A 131 -5.39 -28.96 7.42
CA GLY A 131 -5.61 -30.32 6.92
C GLY A 131 -5.92 -30.44 5.42
N ASN A 132 -6.04 -29.34 4.66
CA ASN A 132 -6.15 -29.37 3.20
C ASN A 132 -5.49 -28.14 2.56
N SER A 133 -4.32 -28.34 1.96
CA SER A 133 -3.54 -27.29 1.29
C SER A 133 -4.25 -26.62 0.11
N HIS A 134 -5.25 -27.28 -0.49
CA HIS A 134 -6.03 -26.75 -1.61
C HIS A 134 -7.18 -25.85 -1.19
N LYS A 135 -7.69 -26.01 0.04
CA LYS A 135 -8.79 -25.19 0.53
C LYS A 135 -8.26 -23.90 1.14
N LYS A 136 -8.70 -22.76 0.61
CA LYS A 136 -8.33 -21.42 1.07
C LYS A 136 -9.57 -20.67 1.55
N SER A 137 -9.42 -19.83 2.57
CA SER A 137 -10.50 -18.96 3.08
C SER A 137 -9.99 -17.56 3.42
N PRO A 138 -10.83 -16.52 3.33
CA PRO A 138 -10.48 -15.17 3.79
C PRO A 138 -10.03 -15.16 5.25
N ARG A 139 -8.99 -14.39 5.58
CA ARG A 139 -8.47 -14.28 6.95
C ARG A 139 -8.21 -12.85 7.41
N TYR A 140 -7.65 -12.00 6.56
CA TYR A 140 -7.44 -10.58 6.85
C TYR A 140 -8.05 -9.73 5.74
N ALA A 141 -8.65 -8.59 6.10
CA ALA A 141 -9.13 -7.61 5.15
C ALA A 141 -8.52 -6.23 5.44
N LEU A 142 -7.89 -5.59 4.45
CA LEU A 142 -7.36 -4.23 4.62
C LEU A 142 -8.42 -3.21 4.23
N THR A 143 -8.84 -2.38 5.19
CA THR A 143 -9.88 -1.36 4.97
C THR A 143 -9.31 0.05 4.97
N THR A 144 -9.93 0.90 4.15
CA THR A 144 -9.73 2.34 4.09
C THR A 144 -11.10 3.00 4.13
N LYS A 145 -11.15 4.33 4.20
CA LYS A 145 -12.41 5.05 4.08
C LYS A 145 -13.11 4.80 2.72
N ASN A 146 -12.35 4.61 1.65
CA ASN A 146 -12.87 4.47 0.29
C ASN A 146 -13.46 3.08 0.02
N ASN A 147 -12.88 2.02 0.59
CA ASN A 147 -13.37 0.65 0.40
C ASN A 147 -14.29 0.16 1.55
N GLN A 148 -14.51 0.96 2.60
CA GLN A 148 -15.29 0.55 3.78
C GLN A 148 -16.71 0.11 3.43
N LYS A 149 -17.36 0.78 2.48
CA LYS A 149 -18.72 0.44 2.04
C LYS A 149 -18.77 -0.97 1.43
N LEU A 150 -17.76 -1.34 0.63
CA LEU A 150 -17.64 -2.69 0.08
C LEU A 150 -17.45 -3.73 1.20
N TYR A 151 -16.60 -3.45 2.19
CA TYR A 151 -16.46 -4.35 3.34
C TYR A 151 -17.78 -4.51 4.12
N GLN A 152 -18.52 -3.41 4.34
CA GLN A 152 -19.81 -3.40 5.03
C GLN A 152 -20.93 -4.10 4.25
N TYR A 153 -20.89 -4.05 2.91
CA TYR A 153 -21.80 -4.80 2.05
C TYR A 153 -21.73 -6.29 2.40
N TRP A 154 -20.51 -6.83 2.53
CA TRP A 154 -20.24 -8.20 2.91
C TRP A 154 -20.20 -8.41 4.43
N ARG A 155 -21.16 -7.82 5.15
CA ARG A 155 -21.41 -8.13 6.57
C ARG A 155 -22.80 -8.72 6.78
N ASP A 156 -22.85 -9.77 7.58
CA ASP A 156 -24.11 -10.35 8.01
C ASP A 156 -24.88 -9.43 8.97
N GLU A 157 -26.06 -9.86 9.39
CA GLU A 157 -26.93 -9.17 10.35
C GLU A 157 -26.29 -9.00 11.75
N LYS A 158 -25.24 -9.77 12.06
CA LYS A 158 -24.48 -9.71 13.32
C LYS A 158 -23.17 -8.92 13.18
N ASN A 159 -23.00 -8.17 12.09
CA ASN A 159 -21.79 -7.42 11.76
C ASN A 159 -20.51 -8.27 11.61
N ARG A 160 -20.64 -9.56 11.35
CA ARG A 160 -19.51 -10.45 11.07
C ARG A 160 -19.21 -10.44 9.58
N SER A 161 -17.95 -10.67 9.22
CA SER A 161 -17.53 -10.76 7.83
C SER A 161 -18.20 -11.93 7.13
N ALA A 162 -18.80 -11.63 5.99
CA ALA A 162 -19.44 -12.56 5.07
C ALA A 162 -18.64 -12.68 3.75
N LEU A 163 -17.37 -12.26 3.74
CA LEU A 163 -16.51 -12.25 2.54
C LEU A 163 -16.28 -13.64 1.93
N HIS A 164 -16.51 -14.71 2.67
CA HIS A 164 -16.46 -16.08 2.15
C HIS A 164 -17.58 -16.37 1.12
N TYR A 165 -18.64 -15.56 1.08
CA TYR A 165 -19.65 -15.61 0.01
C TYR A 165 -19.18 -14.95 -1.27
N LEU A 166 -18.37 -13.89 -1.17
CA LEU A 166 -17.73 -13.26 -2.33
C LEU A 166 -16.60 -14.13 -2.87
N VAL A 167 -15.66 -14.51 -1.99
CA VAL A 167 -14.43 -15.25 -2.34
C VAL A 167 -14.51 -16.67 -1.78
N ASN A 168 -15.16 -17.55 -2.53
CA ASN A 168 -15.25 -18.99 -2.25
C ASN A 168 -14.23 -19.81 -3.07
N THR A 169 -14.17 -21.12 -2.82
CA THR A 169 -13.21 -22.01 -3.48
C THR A 169 -13.41 -22.08 -5.00
N GLU A 170 -14.66 -22.21 -5.46
CA GLU A 170 -14.98 -22.32 -6.89
C GLU A 170 -14.64 -21.04 -7.67
N ARG A 171 -14.88 -19.87 -7.08
CA ARG A 171 -14.48 -18.59 -7.69
C ARG A 171 -12.98 -18.41 -7.68
N LEU A 172 -12.29 -18.86 -6.63
CA LEU A 172 -10.84 -18.77 -6.58
C LEU A 172 -10.19 -19.64 -7.67
N GLU A 173 -10.75 -20.81 -7.97
CA GLU A 173 -10.31 -21.66 -9.09
C GLU A 173 -10.49 -20.95 -10.44
N ARG A 174 -11.70 -20.43 -10.72
CA ARG A 174 -11.97 -19.63 -11.93
C ARG A 174 -11.05 -18.42 -12.04
N LEU A 175 -10.81 -17.73 -10.93
CA LEU A 175 -9.97 -16.54 -10.87
C LEU A 175 -8.50 -16.86 -11.19
N ASN A 176 -7.97 -18.00 -10.72
CA ASN A 176 -6.62 -18.43 -11.11
C ASN A 176 -6.49 -18.67 -12.62
N THR A 177 -7.53 -19.23 -13.26
CA THR A 177 -7.56 -19.44 -14.72
C THR A 177 -7.65 -18.10 -15.48
N LEU A 178 -8.52 -17.18 -15.05
CA LEU A 178 -8.68 -15.86 -15.68
C LEU A 178 -7.44 -14.97 -15.51
N GLN A 179 -6.74 -15.10 -14.38
CA GLN A 179 -5.51 -14.35 -14.12
C GLN A 179 -4.42 -14.63 -15.16
N GLN A 180 -4.30 -15.88 -15.64
CA GLN A 180 -3.36 -16.23 -16.71
C GLN A 180 -3.66 -15.49 -18.03
N GLN A 181 -4.89 -15.02 -18.20
CA GLN A 181 -5.35 -14.24 -19.35
C GLN A 181 -5.35 -12.73 -19.08
N GLY A 182 -4.94 -12.29 -17.89
CA GLY A 182 -4.96 -10.88 -17.47
C GLY A 182 -6.37 -10.32 -17.27
N LYS A 183 -7.38 -11.18 -17.05
CA LYS A 183 -8.78 -10.79 -16.83
C LYS A 183 -9.16 -10.78 -15.35
N SER A 184 -10.19 -10.03 -15.01
CA SER A 184 -10.83 -10.08 -13.69
C SER A 184 -11.99 -11.08 -13.73
N LEU A 185 -12.46 -11.53 -12.56
CA LEU A 185 -13.74 -12.22 -12.45
C LEU A 185 -14.80 -11.23 -11.99
N LEU A 186 -15.82 -10.98 -12.81
CA LEU A 186 -16.95 -10.11 -12.47
C LEU A 186 -18.00 -10.88 -11.67
N VAL A 187 -18.32 -10.40 -10.47
CA VAL A 187 -19.35 -10.96 -9.59
C VAL A 187 -20.51 -9.97 -9.46
N PHE A 188 -21.68 -10.39 -9.90
CA PHE A 188 -22.94 -9.68 -9.79
C PHE A 188 -23.68 -10.14 -8.54
N SER A 189 -24.13 -9.21 -7.71
CA SER A 189 -24.71 -9.53 -6.42
C SER A 189 -25.83 -8.61 -5.99
N PHE A 190 -26.73 -9.13 -5.15
CA PHE A 190 -27.70 -8.34 -4.39
C PHE A 190 -27.98 -9.01 -3.04
N ILE A 191 -28.53 -8.23 -2.12
CA ILE A 191 -28.90 -8.67 -0.77
C ILE A 191 -30.42 -8.67 -0.65
N HIS A 192 -30.99 -9.81 -0.29
CA HIS A 192 -32.39 -9.90 0.10
C HIS A 192 -32.49 -9.99 1.62
N GLN A 193 -33.35 -9.17 2.21
CA GLN A 193 -33.63 -9.22 3.65
C GLN A 193 -34.98 -9.91 3.89
N HIS A 194 -34.99 -10.91 4.76
CA HIS A 194 -36.21 -11.61 5.14
C HIS A 194 -36.15 -11.99 6.62
N LYS A 195 -37.15 -11.55 7.40
CA LYS A 195 -37.24 -11.76 8.86
C LYS A 195 -35.99 -11.32 9.65
N GLY A 196 -35.30 -10.28 9.16
CA GLY A 196 -34.08 -9.75 9.79
C GLY A 196 -32.78 -10.41 9.33
N ASP A 197 -32.86 -11.54 8.62
CA ASP A 197 -31.68 -12.22 8.07
C ASP A 197 -31.30 -11.64 6.70
N LYS A 198 -30.00 -11.56 6.42
CA LYS A 198 -29.48 -11.19 5.11
C LYS A 198 -29.16 -12.44 4.29
N PHE A 199 -29.65 -12.47 3.06
CA PHE A 199 -29.37 -13.50 2.06
C PHE A 199 -28.57 -12.87 0.91
N PHE A 200 -27.38 -13.40 0.66
CA PHE A 200 -26.51 -12.94 -0.42
C PHE A 200 -26.77 -13.76 -1.67
N TYR A 201 -27.21 -13.10 -2.73
CA TYR A 201 -27.37 -13.72 -4.04
C TYR A 201 -26.19 -13.27 -4.89
N THR A 202 -25.45 -14.24 -5.44
CA THR A 202 -24.20 -13.94 -6.15
C THR A 202 -24.06 -14.84 -7.36
N VAL A 203 -23.71 -14.26 -8.50
CA VAL A 203 -23.42 -14.95 -9.75
C VAL A 203 -22.17 -14.31 -10.34
N ASP A 204 -21.25 -15.12 -10.86
CA ASP A 204 -20.12 -14.61 -11.65
C ASP A 204 -20.29 -14.94 -13.14
N GLU A 205 -19.66 -14.15 -14.00
CA GLU A 205 -19.82 -14.24 -15.46
C GLU A 205 -19.43 -15.62 -16.04
N GLU A 206 -18.49 -16.34 -15.40
CA GLU A 206 -18.10 -17.68 -15.83
C GLU A 206 -19.10 -18.76 -15.36
N GLN A 207 -19.83 -18.52 -14.27
CA GLN A 207 -20.81 -19.48 -13.72
C GLN A 207 -21.94 -19.79 -14.71
N LEU A 208 -22.39 -18.77 -15.45
CA LEU A 208 -23.53 -18.85 -16.36
C LEU A 208 -23.14 -18.65 -17.83
N LYS A 209 -21.86 -18.83 -18.17
CA LYS A 209 -21.34 -18.67 -19.53
C LYS A 209 -22.09 -19.48 -20.60
N HIS A 210 -22.59 -20.65 -20.22
CA HIS A 210 -23.33 -21.55 -21.11
C HIS A 210 -24.85 -21.34 -21.08
N ASP A 211 -25.34 -20.39 -20.29
CA ASP A 211 -26.76 -20.08 -20.14
C ASP A 211 -26.98 -18.57 -20.11
N HIS A 212 -26.79 -17.97 -21.29
CA HIS A 212 -26.86 -16.53 -21.47
C HIS A 212 -28.26 -15.97 -21.18
N ALA A 213 -29.33 -16.71 -21.50
CA ALA A 213 -30.69 -16.28 -21.25
C ALA A 213 -30.97 -16.10 -19.76
N PHE A 214 -30.65 -17.10 -18.93
CA PHE A 214 -30.81 -16.97 -17.48
C PHE A 214 -29.87 -15.93 -16.88
N PHE A 215 -28.66 -15.77 -17.43
CA PHE A 215 -27.74 -14.71 -17.00
C PHE A 215 -28.33 -13.31 -17.19
N LEU A 216 -28.88 -12.99 -18.38
CA LEU A 216 -29.53 -11.70 -18.64
C LEU A 216 -30.75 -11.48 -17.72
N GLN A 217 -31.59 -12.50 -17.51
CA GLN A 217 -32.71 -12.43 -16.58
C GLN A 217 -32.24 -12.17 -15.14
N PHE A 218 -31.16 -12.83 -14.70
CA PHE A 218 -30.56 -12.61 -13.39
C PHE A 218 -30.06 -11.18 -13.25
N LEU A 219 -29.33 -10.64 -14.24
CA LEU A 219 -28.83 -9.27 -14.23
C LEU A 219 -29.97 -8.25 -14.12
N ALA A 220 -31.02 -8.43 -14.93
CA ALA A 220 -32.21 -7.59 -14.91
C ALA A 220 -32.92 -7.62 -13.53
N PHE A 221 -33.12 -8.81 -12.97
CA PHE A 221 -33.70 -8.99 -11.65
C PHE A 221 -32.82 -8.39 -10.55
N ALA A 222 -31.51 -8.63 -10.60
CA ALA A 222 -30.55 -8.15 -9.62
C ALA A 222 -30.49 -6.62 -9.63
N ALA A 223 -30.40 -5.99 -10.81
CA ALA A 223 -30.39 -4.54 -11.00
C ALA A 223 -31.69 -3.85 -10.55
N SER A 224 -32.81 -4.58 -10.46
CA SER A 224 -34.04 -4.07 -9.84
C SER A 224 -33.95 -3.89 -8.32
N LYS A 225 -32.93 -4.47 -7.67
CA LYS A 225 -32.71 -4.37 -6.22
C LYS A 225 -31.82 -3.18 -5.90
N SER A 226 -32.16 -2.44 -4.85
CA SER A 226 -31.37 -1.29 -4.38
C SER A 226 -29.96 -1.64 -3.89
N SER A 227 -29.73 -2.92 -3.54
CA SER A 227 -28.44 -3.45 -3.11
C SER A 227 -27.64 -4.10 -4.25
N PHE A 228 -28.02 -3.88 -5.50
CA PHE A 228 -27.28 -4.42 -6.63
C PHE A 228 -25.84 -3.89 -6.61
N ALA A 229 -24.89 -4.80 -6.80
CA ALA A 229 -23.47 -4.46 -6.88
C ALA A 229 -22.74 -5.39 -7.83
N ILE A 230 -21.79 -4.82 -8.58
CA ILE A 230 -20.84 -5.50 -9.45
C ILE A 230 -19.46 -5.38 -8.81
N THR A 231 -18.88 -6.51 -8.41
CA THR A 231 -17.55 -6.56 -7.80
C THR A 231 -16.57 -7.26 -8.74
N ALA A 232 -15.52 -6.56 -9.15
CA ALA A 232 -14.41 -7.16 -9.88
C ALA A 232 -13.43 -7.80 -8.89
N LEU A 233 -13.08 -9.06 -9.13
CA LEU A 233 -12.08 -9.80 -8.37
C LEU A 233 -10.80 -10.01 -9.18
N LYS A 234 -9.65 -9.83 -8.53
CA LYS A 234 -8.32 -10.23 -9.02
C LYS A 234 -7.57 -10.99 -7.94
N SER A 235 -6.85 -12.05 -8.30
CA SER A 235 -6.01 -12.81 -7.37
C SER A 235 -4.54 -12.52 -7.59
N LYS A 236 -3.74 -12.71 -6.54
CA LYS A 236 -2.30 -12.61 -6.62
C LYS A 236 -1.59 -13.48 -5.62
N MET A 237 -0.57 -14.19 -6.09
CA MET A 237 0.37 -14.86 -5.22
C MET A 237 1.18 -13.83 -4.45
N ILE A 238 1.31 -14.05 -3.14
CA ILE A 238 2.06 -13.16 -2.26
C ILE A 238 3.25 -13.90 -1.68
N SER A 239 4.30 -13.15 -1.41
CA SER A 239 5.57 -13.67 -0.95
C SER A 239 5.96 -13.00 0.38
N PRO A 240 6.14 -13.76 1.48
CA PRO A 240 6.48 -13.18 2.78
C PRO A 240 7.73 -12.29 2.77
N GLU A 241 8.70 -12.53 1.88
CA GLU A 241 9.89 -11.70 1.72
C GLU A 241 9.59 -10.26 1.28
N HIS A 242 8.42 -10.03 0.67
CA HIS A 242 7.97 -8.71 0.24
C HIS A 242 7.26 -7.92 1.36
N ALA A 243 7.08 -8.51 2.55
CA ALA A 243 6.35 -7.89 3.66
C ALA A 243 7.21 -6.93 4.51
N TYR A 244 8.45 -6.67 4.12
CA TYR A 244 9.38 -5.82 4.87
C TYR A 244 10.14 -4.86 3.94
N SER A 245 10.14 -3.58 4.30
CA SER A 245 10.82 -2.51 3.56
C SER A 245 11.74 -1.76 4.52
N PRO A 246 13.03 -2.14 4.62
CA PRO A 246 13.99 -1.49 5.50
C PRO A 246 14.26 -0.05 5.09
N TYR A 247 14.64 0.80 6.04
CA TYR A 247 15.12 2.15 5.73
C TYR A 247 16.49 2.10 5.05
N THR A 248 16.68 2.97 4.05
CA THR A 248 17.89 3.08 3.24
C THR A 248 18.91 4.02 3.88
N LEU A 249 19.25 3.75 5.13
CA LEU A 249 20.25 4.49 5.92
C LEU A 249 21.64 3.87 5.76
N SER A 250 22.68 4.59 6.17
CA SER A 250 24.02 3.99 6.26
C SER A 250 24.09 2.92 7.36
N THR A 251 24.89 1.86 7.16
CA THR A 251 24.98 0.68 8.05
C THR A 251 25.20 1.02 9.53
N ALA A 252 25.99 2.05 9.84
CA ALA A 252 26.22 2.48 11.22
C ALA A 252 24.97 3.11 11.85
N MET A 253 24.22 3.92 11.10
CA MET A 253 22.97 4.52 11.55
C MET A 253 21.84 3.49 11.60
N THR A 254 21.81 2.54 10.66
CA THR A 254 20.86 1.42 10.70
C THR A 254 20.98 0.68 12.04
N LYS A 255 22.19 0.30 12.48
CA LYS A 255 22.39 -0.35 13.79
C LYS A 255 21.87 0.49 14.97
N GLN A 256 22.08 1.81 14.96
CA GLN A 256 21.63 2.71 16.02
C GLN A 256 20.11 2.97 15.98
N GLN A 257 19.49 2.91 14.81
CA GLN A 257 18.09 3.24 14.57
C GLN A 257 17.23 2.02 14.19
N ASN A 258 17.75 0.80 14.40
CA ASN A 258 17.06 -0.45 14.09
C ASN A 258 15.69 -0.55 14.78
N TYR A 259 15.51 0.09 15.93
CA TYR A 259 14.23 0.13 16.64
C TYR A 259 13.14 0.91 15.88
N LEU A 260 13.49 1.79 14.94
CA LEU A 260 12.51 2.57 14.15
C LEU A 260 11.91 1.77 12.99
N ASN A 261 12.67 0.80 12.45
CA ASN A 261 12.22 -0.10 11.40
C ASN A 261 12.87 -1.48 11.63
N PRO A 262 12.41 -2.21 12.67
CA PRO A 262 12.97 -3.50 12.99
C PRO A 262 12.52 -4.55 11.96
N PRO A 263 13.34 -5.59 11.70
CA PRO A 263 12.92 -6.71 10.88
C PRO A 263 11.70 -7.41 11.48
N LEU A 264 10.97 -8.15 10.64
CA LEU A 264 9.80 -8.90 11.07
C LEU A 264 10.18 -9.92 12.15
N THR A 265 9.37 -9.99 13.21
CA THR A 265 9.43 -11.04 14.24
C THR A 265 9.07 -12.40 13.64
N ASP A 266 9.55 -13.49 14.23
CA ASP A 266 9.26 -14.84 13.72
C ASP A 266 7.77 -15.17 13.75
N GLU A 267 7.02 -14.71 14.77
CA GLU A 267 5.56 -14.86 14.82
C GLU A 267 4.85 -14.23 13.60
N VAL A 268 5.26 -13.04 13.17
CA VAL A 268 4.72 -12.40 11.96
C VAL A 268 5.10 -13.18 10.72
N LYS A 269 6.35 -13.67 10.62
CA LYS A 269 6.78 -14.49 9.47
C LYS A 269 5.92 -15.76 9.38
N ASP A 270 5.71 -16.45 10.50
CA ASP A 270 4.89 -17.66 10.56
C ASP A 270 3.46 -17.40 10.06
N ILE A 271 2.84 -16.29 10.50
CA ILE A 271 1.52 -15.88 10.00
C ILE A 271 1.55 -15.66 8.48
N LEU A 272 2.53 -14.91 7.98
CA LEU A 272 2.65 -14.60 6.55
C LEU A 272 2.85 -15.85 5.68
N THR A 273 3.59 -16.86 6.16
CA THR A 273 3.79 -18.12 5.41
C THR A 273 2.49 -18.91 5.20
N GLN A 274 1.48 -18.68 6.04
CA GLN A 274 0.17 -19.30 5.91
C GLN A 274 -0.76 -18.59 4.91
N LEU A 275 -0.33 -17.42 4.37
CA LEU A 275 -1.08 -16.62 3.42
C LEU A 275 -0.56 -16.85 2.00
N PRO A 276 -1.12 -17.80 1.22
CA PRO A 276 -0.62 -18.11 -0.12
C PRO A 276 -0.93 -17.02 -1.15
N CYS A 277 -2.03 -16.28 -0.97
CA CYS A 277 -2.47 -15.28 -1.94
C CYS A 277 -3.30 -14.17 -1.29
N ALA A 278 -3.39 -13.06 -1.99
CA ALA A 278 -4.35 -11.98 -1.75
C ALA A 278 -5.34 -11.92 -2.92
N VAL A 279 -6.59 -11.61 -2.61
CA VAL A 279 -7.63 -11.29 -3.58
C VAL A 279 -8.00 -9.82 -3.39
N THR A 280 -7.99 -9.04 -4.46
CA THR A 280 -8.53 -7.68 -4.44
C THR A 280 -9.96 -7.71 -4.94
N ALA A 281 -10.83 -6.99 -4.26
CA ALA A 281 -12.22 -6.80 -4.60
C ALA A 281 -12.50 -5.32 -4.80
N THR A 282 -13.01 -4.95 -5.97
CA THR A 282 -13.30 -3.56 -6.33
C THR A 282 -14.75 -3.45 -6.72
N ASP A 283 -15.49 -2.56 -6.06
CA ASP A 283 -16.84 -2.20 -6.49
C ASP A 283 -16.74 -1.33 -7.74
N ILE A 284 -17.27 -1.84 -8.84
CA ILE A 284 -17.25 -1.18 -10.16
C ILE A 284 -18.65 -0.76 -10.59
N THR A 285 -19.62 -0.79 -9.67
CA THR A 285 -21.01 -0.43 -9.96
C THR A 285 -21.14 1.06 -10.27
N ASN A 286 -21.67 1.39 -11.44
CA ASN A 286 -21.95 2.74 -11.89
C ASN A 286 -23.46 3.00 -12.04
N ALA A 287 -23.88 4.26 -11.93
CA ALA A 287 -25.27 4.67 -12.10
C ALA A 287 -25.83 4.30 -13.49
N SER A 288 -25.02 4.36 -14.55
CA SER A 288 -25.43 3.91 -15.88
C SER A 288 -25.72 2.41 -15.96
N ASP A 289 -25.13 1.61 -15.08
CA ASP A 289 -25.28 0.15 -15.09
C ASP A 289 -26.70 -0.24 -14.68
N PHE A 290 -27.26 0.48 -13.69
CA PHE A 290 -28.63 0.26 -13.26
C PHE A 290 -29.62 0.44 -14.42
N SER A 291 -29.54 1.56 -15.15
CA SER A 291 -30.48 1.83 -16.24
C SER A 291 -30.33 0.83 -17.39
N ASP A 292 -29.09 0.46 -17.72
CA ASP A 292 -28.81 -0.44 -18.85
C ASP A 292 -29.27 -1.88 -18.52
N TYR A 293 -28.97 -2.40 -17.32
CA TYR A 293 -29.39 -3.74 -16.91
C TYR A 293 -30.88 -3.84 -16.56
N GLN A 294 -31.49 -2.78 -16.01
CA GLN A 294 -32.94 -2.75 -15.76
C GLN A 294 -33.77 -2.73 -17.06
N ALA A 295 -33.19 -2.32 -18.19
CA ALA A 295 -33.85 -2.35 -19.49
C ALA A 295 -34.01 -3.77 -20.05
N LEU A 296 -33.25 -4.75 -19.52
CA LEU A 296 -33.40 -6.16 -19.85
C LEU A 296 -34.69 -6.72 -19.20
N SER A 297 -35.27 -7.77 -19.81
CA SER A 297 -36.44 -8.45 -19.24
C SER A 297 -36.02 -9.59 -18.30
N TYR A 298 -36.69 -9.68 -17.15
CA TYR A 298 -36.65 -10.84 -16.25
C TYR A 298 -37.99 -11.59 -16.22
N GLU A 299 -38.85 -11.38 -17.22
CA GLU A 299 -40.11 -12.12 -17.33
C GLU A 299 -39.84 -13.62 -17.50
N GLY A 300 -40.54 -14.44 -16.72
CA GLY A 300 -40.35 -15.89 -16.71
C GLY A 300 -39.06 -16.38 -16.05
N ILE A 301 -38.38 -15.56 -15.24
CA ILE A 301 -37.18 -15.99 -14.51
C ILE A 301 -37.49 -17.22 -13.63
N ASP A 302 -36.63 -18.24 -13.72
CA ASP A 302 -36.73 -19.44 -12.90
C ASP A 302 -36.44 -19.11 -11.42
N LEU A 303 -37.53 -19.04 -10.63
CA LEU A 303 -37.47 -18.69 -9.21
C LEU A 303 -36.84 -19.79 -8.34
N GLU A 304 -36.93 -21.06 -8.73
CA GLU A 304 -36.31 -22.15 -7.97
C GLU A 304 -34.79 -22.10 -8.13
N ARG A 305 -34.32 -21.87 -9.35
CA ARG A 305 -32.91 -21.65 -9.63
C ARG A 305 -32.39 -20.35 -9.04
N LEU A 306 -33.17 -19.27 -9.04
CA LEU A 306 -32.77 -18.05 -8.33
C LEU A 306 -32.61 -18.32 -6.84
N LYS A 307 -33.53 -19.07 -6.22
CA LYS A 307 -33.44 -19.45 -4.79
C LYS A 307 -32.20 -20.29 -4.49
N SER A 308 -31.77 -21.17 -5.40
CA SER A 308 -30.57 -22.01 -5.19
C SER A 308 -29.26 -21.22 -5.21
N LEU A 309 -29.24 -20.04 -5.84
CA LEU A 309 -28.11 -19.09 -5.80
C LEU A 309 -28.02 -18.30 -4.49
N GLY A 310 -29.05 -18.36 -3.65
CA GLY A 310 -29.10 -17.66 -2.36
C GLY A 310 -28.21 -18.34 -1.33
N LEU A 311 -27.11 -17.69 -0.95
CA LEU A 311 -26.18 -18.18 0.05
C LEU A 311 -26.71 -17.86 1.46
N LYS A 312 -26.97 -18.92 2.24
CA LYS A 312 -27.43 -18.83 3.63
C LYS A 312 -26.29 -18.95 4.62
N HIS A 313 -26.54 -18.46 5.84
CA HIS A 313 -25.66 -18.65 6.98
C HIS A 313 -25.43 -20.14 7.27
N ASN A 314 -24.24 -20.63 6.95
CA ASN A 314 -23.76 -21.91 7.43
C ASN A 314 -22.97 -21.63 8.71
N GLY A 315 -23.33 -22.23 9.85
CA GLY A 315 -22.72 -21.96 11.17
C GLY A 315 -21.19 -22.14 11.29
N LYS A 316 -20.49 -22.44 10.19
CA LYS A 316 -19.02 -22.44 10.08
C LYS A 316 -18.52 -21.00 9.97
N GLN A 317 -18.10 -20.45 11.09
CA GLN A 317 -17.53 -19.11 11.19
C GLN A 317 -16.17 -19.04 10.46
N SER A 318 -16.09 -18.28 9.36
CA SER A 318 -14.81 -17.80 8.85
C SER A 318 -14.48 -16.49 9.54
N ARG A 319 -13.46 -16.51 10.40
CA ARG A 319 -13.01 -15.31 11.12
C ARG A 319 -12.11 -14.48 10.21
N VAL A 320 -12.64 -13.38 9.69
CA VAL A 320 -11.85 -12.37 8.98
C VAL A 320 -11.58 -11.20 9.92
N ASP A 321 -10.31 -10.91 10.19
CA ASP A 321 -9.93 -9.74 10.98
C ASP A 321 -9.80 -8.51 10.05
N GLU A 322 -10.53 -7.44 10.37
CA GLU A 322 -10.47 -6.15 9.67
C GLU A 322 -9.28 -5.33 10.15
N ILE A 323 -8.48 -4.82 9.22
CA ILE A 323 -7.28 -4.04 9.49
C ILE A 323 -7.38 -2.71 8.74
N THR A 324 -7.70 -1.65 9.47
CA THR A 324 -7.74 -0.31 8.87
C THR A 324 -6.33 0.19 8.57
N LEU A 325 -6.08 0.57 7.31
CA LEU A 325 -4.82 1.14 6.88
C LEU A 325 -4.68 2.57 7.39
N SER A 326 -3.59 2.82 8.10
CA SER A 326 -3.21 4.15 8.58
C SER A 326 -1.70 4.20 8.80
N TYR A 327 -1.15 5.41 8.77
CA TYR A 327 0.22 5.70 9.20
C TYR A 327 0.16 6.46 10.55
N GLY A 328 1.04 6.13 11.49
CA GLY A 328 1.10 6.79 12.81
C GLY A 328 0.16 6.25 13.90
N HIS A 329 -0.79 5.38 13.55
CA HIS A 329 -1.77 4.81 14.48
C HIS A 329 -1.67 3.28 14.66
N GLN A 330 -0.63 2.64 14.13
CA GLN A 330 -0.38 1.21 14.34
C GLN A 330 0.34 1.00 15.67
N ARG A 331 -0.27 0.21 16.56
CA ARG A 331 0.32 -0.14 17.85
C ARG A 331 1.52 -1.05 17.62
N GLN A 332 2.69 -0.65 18.12
CA GLN A 332 3.91 -1.48 18.13
C GLN A 332 3.88 -2.53 19.23
N GLU A 333 2.87 -2.48 20.12
CA GLU A 333 2.77 -3.32 21.32
C GLU A 333 1.29 -3.64 21.59
N VAL A 334 1.04 -4.84 22.10
CA VAL A 334 -0.28 -5.27 22.60
C VAL A 334 -0.66 -4.37 23.78
N ARG A 335 -1.90 -3.88 23.79
CA ARG A 335 -2.48 -3.20 24.94
C ARG A 335 -3.35 -4.14 25.73
N PHE A 336 -3.25 -4.06 27.05
CA PHE A 336 -4.04 -4.85 27.97
C PHE A 336 -5.07 -3.95 28.65
N LYS A 337 -6.33 -4.37 28.63
CA LYS A 337 -7.40 -3.74 29.41
C LYS A 337 -7.08 -3.96 30.89
N TYR A 338 -6.93 -2.87 31.63
CA TYR A 338 -6.69 -2.92 33.07
C TYR A 338 -7.02 -1.57 33.66
N GLN A 339 -7.85 -1.58 34.71
CA GLN A 339 -8.26 -0.38 35.41
C GLN A 339 -7.43 -0.20 36.67
N THR A 340 -6.67 0.89 36.71
CA THR A 340 -5.95 1.36 37.89
C THR A 340 -6.09 2.88 38.00
N PRO A 341 -6.13 3.44 39.21
CA PRO A 341 -6.08 4.89 39.40
C PRO A 341 -4.81 5.47 38.80
N VAL A 342 -4.97 6.55 38.05
CA VAL A 342 -3.89 7.34 37.43
C VAL A 342 -4.13 8.81 37.77
N ILE A 343 -3.07 9.50 38.18
CA ILE A 343 -3.06 10.95 38.36
C ILE A 343 -2.23 11.54 37.23
N ILE A 344 -2.79 12.49 36.49
CA ILE A 344 -2.10 13.25 35.44
C ILE A 344 -1.83 14.66 35.99
N GLU A 345 -0.59 15.09 35.92
CA GLU A 345 -0.14 16.41 36.39
C GLU A 345 0.53 17.18 35.24
N SER A 346 0.22 18.46 35.13
CA SER A 346 0.80 19.41 34.17
C SER A 346 0.87 20.76 34.84
N ASP A 347 2.08 21.33 34.97
CA ASP A 347 2.49 22.61 35.58
C ASP A 347 1.57 23.20 36.69
N ASP A 348 0.32 23.56 36.41
CA ASP A 348 -0.64 24.17 37.36
C ASP A 348 -1.95 23.37 37.59
N SER A 349 -2.06 22.13 37.13
CA SER A 349 -3.31 21.35 37.22
C SER A 349 -3.08 19.85 37.37
N ASN A 350 -4.01 19.21 38.09
CA ASN A 350 -4.06 17.77 38.24
C ASN A 350 -5.43 17.21 37.82
N TRP A 351 -5.39 16.00 37.25
CA TRP A 351 -6.59 15.26 36.88
C TRP A 351 -6.48 13.83 37.36
N SER A 352 -7.53 13.35 38.00
CA SER A 352 -7.65 11.95 38.40
C SER A 352 -8.50 11.19 37.38
N GLY A 353 -8.12 9.94 37.17
CA GLY A 353 -8.85 9.04 36.28
C GLY A 353 -8.46 7.59 36.49
N LEU A 354 -9.04 6.73 35.66
CA LEU A 354 -8.73 5.31 35.59
C LEU A 354 -8.06 5.00 34.26
N SER A 355 -7.04 4.16 34.27
CA SER A 355 -6.56 3.58 33.02
C SER A 355 -7.67 2.73 32.39
N ALA A 356 -7.89 2.90 31.09
CA ALA A 356 -8.72 2.00 30.31
C ALA A 356 -7.89 0.83 29.76
N ASP A 357 -6.68 1.15 29.28
CA ASP A 357 -5.72 0.20 28.76
C ASP A 357 -4.28 0.70 28.95
N PHE A 358 -3.31 -0.22 28.94
CA PHE A 358 -1.88 0.09 28.95
C PHE A 358 -1.07 -0.86 28.05
N SER A 359 0.06 -0.39 27.52
CA SER A 359 1.18 -1.21 27.00
C SER A 359 2.48 -0.79 27.69
N VAL A 360 3.61 -1.31 27.21
CA VAL A 360 4.94 -0.89 27.70
C VAL A 360 5.15 0.61 27.49
N SER A 361 4.70 1.15 26.35
CA SER A 361 5.03 2.52 25.91
C SER A 361 3.83 3.48 25.83
N GLY A 362 2.60 3.03 26.08
CA GLY A 362 1.41 3.86 25.93
C GLY A 362 0.27 3.50 26.88
N LEU A 363 -0.63 4.47 27.08
CA LEU A 363 -1.72 4.37 28.03
C LEU A 363 -2.97 5.08 27.49
N LYS A 364 -4.15 4.58 27.81
CA LYS A 364 -5.41 5.31 27.70
C LYS A 364 -5.97 5.54 29.10
N VAL A 365 -6.34 6.78 29.41
CA VAL A 365 -6.93 7.17 30.70
C VAL A 365 -8.29 7.79 30.44
N ASP A 366 -9.29 7.31 31.16
CA ASP A 366 -10.60 7.95 31.26
C ASP A 366 -10.62 8.77 32.55
N LEU A 367 -10.75 10.08 32.39
CA LEU A 367 -10.72 11.07 33.46
C LEU A 367 -12.11 11.27 34.06
N GLU A 368 -12.15 11.56 35.34
CA GLU A 368 -13.39 11.87 36.05
C GLU A 368 -14.01 13.18 35.53
N ASN A 369 -13.16 14.18 35.29
CA ASN A 369 -13.54 15.51 34.83
C ASN A 369 -12.84 15.87 33.50
N PRO A 370 -13.48 16.69 32.63
CA PRO A 370 -12.87 17.17 31.40
C PRO A 370 -11.54 17.88 31.65
N ALA A 371 -10.48 17.50 30.94
CA ALA A 371 -9.17 18.11 31.09
C ALA A 371 -8.93 19.27 30.10
N VAL A 372 -8.18 20.28 30.54
CA VAL A 372 -7.70 21.36 29.68
C VAL A 372 -6.30 21.01 29.17
N LEU A 373 -6.25 19.98 28.32
CA LEU A 373 -5.02 19.48 27.70
C LEU A 373 -5.15 19.55 26.17
N SER A 374 -4.02 19.63 25.48
CA SER A 374 -3.91 19.65 24.01
C SER A 374 -3.04 18.52 23.49
N LYS A 375 -3.27 18.13 22.23
CA LYS A 375 -2.40 17.16 21.55
C LYS A 375 -0.99 17.75 21.44
N GLY A 376 0.01 17.01 21.92
CA GLY A 376 1.40 17.43 21.90
C GLY A 376 1.98 17.75 23.28
N ASP A 377 1.13 18.07 24.26
CA ASP A 377 1.56 18.46 25.60
C ASP A 377 2.32 17.33 26.30
N ILE A 378 3.29 17.69 27.15
CA ILE A 378 4.02 16.76 28.02
C ILE A 378 3.41 16.87 29.42
N VAL A 379 3.01 15.73 29.97
CA VAL A 379 2.38 15.60 31.29
C VAL A 379 3.07 14.52 32.10
N HIS A 380 2.87 14.54 33.41
CA HIS A 380 3.49 13.61 34.34
C HIS A 380 2.44 12.70 34.97
N LEU A 381 2.67 11.39 34.91
CA LEU A 381 1.75 10.37 35.38
C LEU A 381 2.22 9.73 36.67
N SER A 382 1.31 9.58 37.62
CA SER A 382 1.54 8.84 38.86
C SER A 382 0.54 7.69 38.98
N PHE A 383 1.03 6.50 39.37
CA PHE A 383 0.21 5.28 39.53
C PHE A 383 0.14 4.85 41.01
N PRO A 384 -0.69 5.50 41.84
CA PRO A 384 -0.66 5.33 43.30
C PRO A 384 -0.93 3.89 43.76
N LYS A 385 -1.80 3.14 43.06
CA LYS A 385 -2.10 1.75 43.41
C LYS A 385 -0.96 0.80 42.99
N LEU A 386 -0.35 1.04 41.83
CA LEU A 386 0.77 0.22 41.34
C LEU A 386 2.06 0.51 42.11
N GLN A 387 2.24 1.72 42.63
CA GLN A 387 3.37 2.04 43.50
C GLN A 387 3.37 1.19 44.78
N LYS A 388 2.20 0.84 45.30
CA LYS A 388 2.08 0.03 46.54
C LYS A 388 2.54 -1.42 46.37
N ILE A 389 2.61 -1.92 45.13
CA ILE A 389 2.97 -3.32 44.85
C ILE A 389 4.44 -3.50 44.46
N THR A 390 5.21 -2.41 44.37
CA THR A 390 6.65 -2.48 44.05
C THR A 390 7.43 -1.34 44.68
N SER A 391 8.56 -1.66 45.31
CA SER A 391 9.58 -0.69 45.73
C SER A 391 10.73 -0.58 44.74
N ALA A 392 10.82 -1.48 43.76
CA ALA A 392 11.89 -1.53 42.77
C ALA A 392 11.72 -0.52 41.64
N PHE A 393 10.52 0.07 41.50
CA PHE A 393 10.23 1.07 40.48
C PHE A 393 9.55 2.29 41.12
N ASP A 394 10.02 3.48 40.79
CA ASP A 394 9.31 4.73 41.09
C ASP A 394 8.31 5.01 39.97
N LEU A 395 7.03 4.98 40.32
CA LEU A 395 5.89 5.13 39.42
C LEU A 395 5.17 6.47 39.66
N LYS A 396 5.91 7.47 40.16
CA LYS A 396 5.48 8.86 40.28
C LYS A 396 6.11 9.71 39.19
N GLN A 397 5.40 10.76 38.78
CA GLN A 397 5.91 11.78 37.86
C GLN A 397 6.50 11.25 36.53
N LEU A 398 5.91 10.18 35.98
CA LEU A 398 6.40 9.56 34.76
C LEU A 398 6.04 10.43 33.53
N PRO A 399 7.01 10.84 32.69
CA PRO A 399 6.73 11.79 31.59
C PRO A 399 6.09 11.11 30.38
N TYR A 400 4.89 11.58 30.00
CA TYR A 400 4.14 11.16 28.83
C TYR A 400 3.74 12.36 27.96
N LYS A 401 3.66 12.13 26.65
CA LYS A 401 3.13 13.05 25.65
C LYS A 401 1.68 12.71 25.33
N ILE A 402 0.83 13.73 25.24
CA ILE A 402 -0.55 13.60 24.80
C ILE A 402 -0.60 13.33 23.30
N MET A 403 -1.13 12.17 22.92
CA MET A 403 -1.29 11.77 21.51
C MET A 403 -2.67 12.13 20.97
N ARG A 404 -3.70 12.06 21.80
CA ARG A 404 -5.09 12.38 21.43
C ARG A 404 -5.93 12.65 22.67
N ILE A 405 -6.85 13.60 22.56
CA ILE A 405 -7.91 13.88 23.53
C ILE A 405 -9.27 13.79 22.82
N SER A 406 -10.27 13.22 23.47
CA SER A 406 -11.64 13.14 22.95
C SER A 406 -12.34 14.50 22.90
N LYS A 407 -13.42 14.62 22.12
CA LYS A 407 -14.18 15.89 21.98
C LYS A 407 -14.79 16.37 23.31
N ASP A 408 -15.20 15.44 24.17
CA ASP A 408 -15.70 15.71 25.53
C ASP A 408 -14.58 15.95 26.56
N LYS A 409 -13.31 15.87 26.13
CA LYS A 409 -12.09 16.06 26.93
C LYS A 409 -11.95 15.12 28.13
N LYS A 410 -12.68 14.00 28.17
CA LYS A 410 -12.62 13.02 29.27
C LYS A 410 -11.72 11.82 28.98
N THR A 411 -11.42 11.51 27.72
CA THR A 411 -10.54 10.40 27.36
C THR A 411 -9.24 10.93 26.79
N VAL A 412 -8.13 10.51 27.40
CA VAL A 412 -6.77 10.93 27.04
C VAL A 412 -5.93 9.72 26.63
N ASN A 413 -5.29 9.82 25.47
CA ASN A 413 -4.34 8.81 24.98
C ASN A 413 -2.92 9.36 25.06
N LEU A 414 -2.03 8.59 25.69
CA LEU A 414 -0.69 9.02 26.09
C LEU A 414 0.38 8.07 25.56
N ARG A 415 1.58 8.60 25.29
CA ARG A 415 2.78 7.85 24.92
C ARG A 415 3.96 8.34 25.75
N VAL A 416 4.86 7.45 26.17
CA VAL A 416 6.09 7.83 26.91
C VAL A 416 6.88 8.91 26.16
N SER A 417 7.36 9.94 26.87
CA SER A 417 7.98 11.16 26.30
C SER A 417 9.53 11.16 26.28
N VAL A 418 10.19 10.01 26.43
CA VAL A 418 11.67 9.88 26.54
C VAL A 418 12.21 8.63 25.83
N LYS A 419 13.52 8.61 25.53
CA LYS A 419 14.23 7.50 24.85
C LYS A 419 14.13 6.19 25.65
N GLU A 420 14.21 5.06 24.94
CA GLU A 420 13.93 3.69 25.41
C GLU A 420 14.50 3.30 26.78
N HIS A 421 15.71 3.75 27.11
CA HIS A 421 16.46 3.31 28.30
C HIS A 421 16.32 4.25 29.50
N GLN A 422 15.54 5.34 29.39
CA GLN A 422 15.45 6.36 30.44
C GLN A 422 14.09 6.41 31.14
N HIS A 423 13.09 5.66 30.66
CA HIS A 423 11.76 5.67 31.26
C HIS A 423 11.52 4.45 32.15
N ILE A 424 11.60 4.65 33.47
CA ILE A 424 11.43 3.59 34.47
C ILE A 424 10.07 2.87 34.35
N GLY A 425 9.01 3.60 33.94
CA GLY A 425 7.70 3.02 33.69
C GLY A 425 7.68 1.97 32.57
N ARG A 426 8.54 2.06 31.55
CA ARG A 426 8.59 1.05 30.48
C ARG A 426 9.08 -0.28 31.02
N SER A 427 10.17 -0.25 31.80
CA SER A 427 10.72 -1.43 32.46
C SER A 427 9.69 -2.09 33.39
N PHE A 428 8.96 -1.27 34.17
CA PHE A 428 7.89 -1.77 35.03
C PHE A 428 6.75 -2.42 34.25
N PHE A 429 6.17 -1.72 33.27
CA PHE A 429 5.03 -2.26 32.51
C PHE A 429 5.43 -3.48 31.68
N LYS A 430 6.65 -3.54 31.15
CA LYS A 430 7.19 -4.75 30.51
C LYS A 430 7.21 -5.93 31.49
N LEU A 431 7.80 -5.74 32.67
CA LEU A 431 7.85 -6.79 33.71
C LEU A 431 6.45 -7.21 34.17
N LEU A 432 5.54 -6.25 34.34
CA LEU A 432 4.16 -6.50 34.76
C LEU A 432 3.41 -7.32 33.72
N ILE A 433 3.58 -7.01 32.43
CA ILE A 433 3.00 -7.77 31.31
C ILE A 433 3.58 -9.18 31.28
N ASP A 434 4.91 -9.32 31.30
CA ASP A 434 5.59 -10.61 31.17
C ASP A 434 5.19 -11.57 32.30
N LYS A 435 5.04 -11.07 33.53
CA LYS A 435 4.62 -11.87 34.70
C LYS A 435 3.13 -12.20 34.75
N ASN A 436 2.27 -11.39 34.13
CA ASN A 436 0.82 -11.51 34.26
C ASN A 436 0.10 -11.75 32.92
N LYS A 437 0.83 -12.16 31.89
CA LYS A 437 0.30 -12.36 30.52
C LYS A 437 -0.97 -13.22 30.47
N ASN A 438 -1.07 -14.24 31.33
CA ASN A 438 -2.22 -15.15 31.40
C ASN A 438 -3.44 -14.55 32.13
N LYS A 439 -3.28 -13.44 32.85
CA LYS A 439 -4.33 -12.79 33.67
C LYS A 439 -4.81 -11.46 33.07
N LEU A 440 -4.05 -10.88 32.15
CA LEU A 440 -4.37 -9.63 31.50
C LEU A 440 -5.22 -9.87 30.26
N THR A 441 -6.35 -9.15 30.14
CA THR A 441 -7.21 -9.24 28.95
C THR A 441 -6.66 -8.32 27.85
N PRO A 442 -6.18 -8.84 26.71
CA PRO A 442 -5.79 -8.01 25.58
C PRO A 442 -7.00 -7.22 25.06
N ASP A 443 -6.79 -5.97 24.65
CA ASP A 443 -7.82 -5.14 24.02
C ASP A 443 -8.35 -5.81 22.72
N GLU A 444 -9.59 -5.54 22.30
CA GLU A 444 -10.21 -6.22 21.14
C GLU A 444 -9.47 -5.93 19.82
N TYR A 445 -8.76 -4.80 19.75
CA TYR A 445 -7.80 -4.47 18.68
C TYR A 445 -6.40 -5.09 18.86
N ALA A 446 -6.13 -5.75 19.99
CA ALA A 446 -4.84 -6.31 20.37
C ALA A 446 -4.65 -7.77 19.89
N MET A 447 -5.58 -8.30 19.08
CA MET A 447 -5.46 -9.61 18.45
C MET A 447 -4.59 -9.63 17.17
N LEU A 448 -4.12 -8.48 16.70
CA LEU A 448 -3.11 -8.47 15.63
C LEU A 448 -1.73 -8.49 16.29
N THR A 449 -0.98 -9.57 16.03
CA THR A 449 0.44 -9.67 16.36
C THR A 449 1.14 -8.36 16.02
N PRO A 450 1.87 -7.73 16.96
CA PRO A 450 2.56 -6.47 16.71
C PRO A 450 3.40 -6.52 15.42
N GLY A 451 3.31 -5.48 14.61
CA GLY A 451 3.98 -5.41 13.30
C GLY A 451 3.24 -6.10 12.15
N LEU A 452 2.27 -6.99 12.40
CA LEU A 452 1.52 -7.68 11.33
C LEU A 452 0.80 -6.70 10.39
N SER A 453 0.16 -5.66 10.93
CA SER A 453 -0.54 -4.66 10.12
C SER A 453 0.42 -3.90 9.18
N SER A 454 1.63 -3.55 9.66
CA SER A 454 2.67 -2.94 8.83
C SER A 454 3.20 -3.92 7.78
N ALA A 455 3.36 -5.20 8.16
CA ALA A 455 3.83 -6.24 7.26
C ALA A 455 2.82 -6.49 6.12
N LEU A 456 1.53 -6.63 6.44
CA LEU A 456 0.46 -6.80 5.45
C LEU A 456 0.30 -5.57 4.54
N ARG A 457 0.42 -4.36 5.10
CA ARG A 457 0.45 -3.11 4.33
C ARG A 457 1.61 -3.10 3.33
N THR A 458 2.82 -3.38 3.80
CA THR A 458 4.04 -3.39 2.96
C THR A 458 3.96 -4.48 1.89
N LEU A 459 3.50 -5.66 2.28
CA LEU A 459 3.25 -6.79 1.38
C LEU A 459 2.25 -6.41 0.30
N TYR A 460 1.22 -5.63 0.63
CA TYR A 460 0.27 -5.17 -0.37
C TYR A 460 0.82 -4.02 -1.23
N ALA A 461 1.59 -3.08 -0.67
CA ALA A 461 2.16 -1.93 -1.40
C ALA A 461 2.89 -2.34 -2.69
N VAL A 462 3.77 -3.33 -2.59
CA VAL A 462 4.53 -3.88 -3.72
C VAL A 462 3.69 -4.72 -4.68
N ASN A 463 2.50 -5.14 -4.25
CA ASN A 463 1.55 -5.95 -5.00
C ASN A 463 0.30 -5.18 -5.43
N MET A 464 0.23 -3.86 -5.22
CA MET A 464 -0.93 -3.03 -5.52
C MET A 464 -1.37 -3.19 -6.97
N GLU A 465 -2.68 -3.35 -7.19
CA GLU A 465 -3.24 -3.60 -8.52
C GLU A 465 -3.69 -2.31 -9.19
N ILE A 466 -4.27 -1.34 -8.48
CA ILE A 466 -4.77 -0.12 -9.09
C ILE A 466 -3.65 0.93 -9.27
N PRO A 467 -3.30 1.32 -10.51
CA PRO A 467 -2.41 2.44 -10.75
C PRO A 467 -2.99 3.73 -10.18
N THR A 468 -2.14 4.55 -9.57
CA THR A 468 -2.57 5.79 -8.90
C THR A 468 -1.74 6.97 -9.39
N ALA A 469 -2.40 7.94 -10.00
CA ALA A 469 -1.79 9.20 -10.42
C ALA A 469 -1.78 10.18 -9.25
N MET A 470 -0.62 10.77 -8.96
CA MET A 470 -0.45 11.71 -7.86
C MET A 470 -0.72 13.12 -8.33
N VAL A 471 -1.57 13.83 -7.60
CA VAL A 471 -1.92 15.21 -7.88
C VAL A 471 -1.15 16.12 -6.93
N GLN A 472 -0.30 16.97 -7.47
CA GLN A 472 0.51 17.90 -6.70
C GLN A 472 0.07 19.35 -6.93
N SER A 473 0.07 20.16 -5.88
CA SER A 473 -0.13 21.61 -6.01
C SER A 473 1.11 22.28 -6.59
N SER A 474 0.90 23.13 -7.59
CA SER A 474 1.92 24.00 -8.18
C SER A 474 1.34 25.41 -8.29
N GLY A 475 1.62 26.24 -7.28
CA GLY A 475 0.96 27.54 -7.13
C GLY A 475 -0.55 27.39 -7.00
N SER A 476 -1.30 28.02 -7.91
CA SER A 476 -2.78 27.96 -7.92
C SER A 476 -3.36 26.82 -8.77
N ARG A 477 -2.51 25.98 -9.37
CA ARG A 477 -2.90 24.88 -10.26
C ARG A 477 -2.49 23.54 -9.67
N TYR A 478 -3.07 22.47 -10.19
CA TYR A 478 -2.62 21.13 -9.89
C TYR A 478 -1.88 20.54 -11.09
N LYS A 479 -0.88 19.70 -10.80
CA LYS A 479 -0.12 18.96 -11.80
C LYS A 479 -0.18 17.47 -11.46
N VAL A 480 -0.06 16.64 -12.49
CA VAL A 480 0.04 15.20 -12.37
C VAL A 480 1.23 14.74 -13.19
N ASP A 481 2.29 14.32 -12.49
CA ASP A 481 3.58 13.94 -13.09
C ASP A 481 4.13 12.62 -12.54
N ASN A 482 3.51 12.05 -11.52
CA ASN A 482 3.92 10.80 -10.89
C ASN A 482 2.79 9.77 -10.96
N LEU A 483 3.14 8.56 -11.39
CA LEU A 483 2.30 7.36 -11.32
C LEU A 483 2.88 6.39 -10.30
N VAL A 484 2.06 5.99 -9.33
CA VAL A 484 2.38 4.94 -8.36
C VAL A 484 1.77 3.64 -8.85
N VAL A 485 2.62 2.63 -9.01
CA VAL A 485 2.24 1.29 -9.46
C VAL A 485 2.88 0.23 -8.56
N GLY A 486 2.17 -0.86 -8.29
CA GLY A 486 2.75 -2.00 -7.59
C GLY A 486 3.80 -2.66 -8.46
N LYS A 487 5.02 -2.87 -7.93
CA LYS A 487 6.13 -3.50 -8.66
C LYS A 487 5.77 -4.84 -9.31
N HIS A 488 4.99 -5.64 -8.59
CA HIS A 488 4.52 -6.94 -9.06
C HIS A 488 3.08 -6.87 -9.58
N GLY A 489 2.45 -5.69 -9.57
CA GLY A 489 1.06 -5.45 -9.98
C GLY A 489 0.91 -5.06 -11.43
N TYR A 490 -0.33 -5.17 -11.91
CA TYR A 490 -0.76 -4.56 -13.18
C TYR A 490 0.09 -4.95 -14.41
N GLN A 491 0.29 -6.26 -14.64
CA GLN A 491 1.24 -6.79 -15.65
C GLN A 491 0.59 -7.25 -16.99
N SER A 492 -0.66 -6.87 -17.26
CA SER A 492 -1.30 -7.28 -18.52
C SER A 492 -0.75 -6.50 -19.72
N PRO A 493 -0.31 -7.17 -20.81
CA PRO A 493 0.22 -6.47 -21.98
C PRO A 493 -0.82 -5.62 -22.72
N LYS A 494 -2.11 -5.85 -22.45
CA LYS A 494 -3.24 -5.16 -23.10
C LYS A 494 -3.87 -4.04 -22.25
N ASN A 495 -3.33 -3.75 -21.07
CA ASN A 495 -3.89 -2.71 -20.21
C ASN A 495 -3.49 -1.30 -20.66
N LEU A 496 -4.15 -0.29 -20.08
CA LEU A 496 -3.87 1.11 -20.39
C LEU A 496 -2.42 1.52 -20.10
N LEU A 497 -1.78 1.03 -19.02
CA LEU A 497 -0.40 1.43 -18.71
C LEU A 497 0.58 0.96 -19.79
N SER A 498 0.35 -0.23 -20.37
CA SER A 498 1.10 -0.73 -21.53
C SER A 498 0.92 0.21 -22.72
N ALA A 499 -0.31 0.60 -23.05
CA ALA A 499 -0.57 1.56 -24.12
C ALA A 499 0.08 2.93 -23.86
N MET A 500 -0.01 3.46 -22.63
CA MET A 500 0.65 4.70 -22.22
C MET A 500 2.18 4.61 -22.31
N SER A 501 2.77 3.45 -22.02
CA SER A 501 4.20 3.23 -22.18
C SER A 501 4.60 3.23 -23.66
N GLN A 502 3.82 2.60 -24.53
CA GLN A 502 4.06 2.57 -25.99
C GLN A 502 3.91 3.96 -26.62
N LEU A 503 3.02 4.80 -26.10
CA LEU A 503 2.85 6.19 -26.52
C LEU A 503 3.95 7.13 -26.00
N SER A 504 4.87 6.66 -25.15
CA SER A 504 5.96 7.49 -24.63
C SER A 504 7.16 7.48 -25.58
N ASP A 505 7.70 8.66 -25.84
CA ASP A 505 8.96 8.89 -26.55
C ASP A 505 10.20 8.60 -25.67
N ARG A 506 10.01 8.42 -24.35
CA ARG A 506 11.09 8.23 -23.38
C ARG A 506 11.05 6.83 -22.78
N HIS A 507 12.18 6.15 -22.82
CA HIS A 507 12.31 4.84 -22.21
C HIS A 507 12.07 4.89 -20.69
N GLY A 508 11.19 4.02 -20.18
CA GLY A 508 10.85 3.94 -18.76
C GLY A 508 9.80 4.97 -18.28
N TYR A 509 9.21 5.75 -19.19
CA TYR A 509 8.14 6.69 -18.87
C TYR A 509 6.80 6.24 -19.47
N HIS A 510 5.71 6.74 -18.88
CA HIS A 510 4.36 6.59 -19.41
C HIS A 510 3.85 7.94 -19.91
N ASN A 511 3.26 7.96 -21.10
CA ASN A 511 2.60 9.15 -21.61
C ASN A 511 1.23 9.32 -20.93
N LEU A 512 1.04 10.43 -20.21
CA LEU A 512 -0.21 10.72 -19.49
C LEU A 512 -1.31 11.30 -20.38
N TYR A 513 -1.07 11.50 -21.68
CA TYR A 513 -2.05 12.06 -22.61
C TYR A 513 -3.39 11.30 -22.61
N PRO A 514 -3.45 9.94 -22.58
CA PRO A 514 -4.71 9.21 -22.47
C PRO A 514 -5.56 9.53 -21.22
N LEU A 515 -4.96 10.11 -20.18
CA LEU A 515 -5.67 10.49 -18.95
C LEU A 515 -5.98 11.99 -18.90
N LEU A 516 -5.04 12.83 -19.35
CA LEU A 516 -5.06 14.28 -19.12
C LEU A 516 -5.21 15.11 -20.41
N GLY A 517 -5.15 14.48 -21.58
CA GLY A 517 -5.24 15.16 -22.88
C GLY A 517 -6.61 15.80 -23.14
N ASN A 518 -7.64 15.40 -22.39
CA ASN A 518 -8.95 16.04 -22.43
C ASN A 518 -9.05 17.16 -21.39
N LEU A 519 -9.34 18.37 -21.86
CA LEU A 519 -9.43 19.57 -21.02
C LEU A 519 -10.53 19.49 -19.96
N GLN A 520 -11.67 18.85 -20.25
CA GLN A 520 -12.77 18.69 -19.29
C GLN A 520 -12.37 17.74 -18.16
N VAL A 521 -11.68 16.63 -18.47
CA VAL A 521 -11.15 15.70 -17.47
C VAL A 521 -10.09 16.39 -16.60
N SER A 522 -9.16 17.13 -17.21
CA SER A 522 -8.16 17.90 -16.46
C SER A 522 -8.78 18.97 -15.56
N HIS A 523 -9.79 19.70 -16.06
CA HIS A 523 -10.52 20.69 -15.27
C HIS A 523 -11.32 20.05 -14.12
N LEU A 524 -11.87 18.84 -14.34
CA LEU A 524 -12.53 18.09 -13.28
C LEU A 524 -11.57 17.77 -12.14
N VAL A 525 -10.35 17.31 -12.44
CA VAL A 525 -9.31 17.08 -11.41
C VAL A 525 -9.06 18.35 -10.62
N ASP A 526 -8.85 19.49 -11.29
CA ASP A 526 -8.64 20.78 -10.63
C ASP A 526 -9.82 21.19 -9.73
N GLN A 527 -11.05 21.03 -10.20
CA GLN A 527 -12.26 21.35 -9.45
C GLN A 527 -12.43 20.46 -8.21
N GLN A 528 -12.24 19.15 -8.36
CA GLN A 528 -12.39 18.21 -7.26
C GLN A 528 -11.29 18.40 -6.21
N MET A 529 -10.05 18.68 -6.61
CA MET A 529 -8.96 18.96 -5.66
C MET A 529 -9.19 20.22 -4.82
N LYS A 530 -9.95 21.20 -5.32
CA LYS A 530 -10.37 22.39 -4.56
C LYS A 530 -11.55 22.12 -3.63
N LYS A 531 -12.45 21.20 -4.01
CA LYS A 531 -13.71 20.92 -3.30
C LYS A 531 -13.55 19.86 -2.21
N LEU A 532 -12.80 18.80 -2.49
CA LEU A 532 -12.69 17.64 -1.62
C LEU A 532 -11.87 17.94 -0.37
N MET A 533 -12.38 17.50 0.77
CA MET A 533 -11.65 17.47 2.02
C MET A 533 -10.98 16.10 2.20
N ALA A 534 -9.90 16.05 2.99
CA ALA A 534 -9.19 14.80 3.30
C ALA A 534 -10.12 13.74 3.93
N SER A 535 -11.13 14.20 4.66
CA SER A 535 -12.15 13.35 5.25
C SER A 535 -13.16 12.80 4.26
N ASP A 536 -13.23 13.25 3.01
CA ASP A 536 -14.26 12.78 2.08
C ASP A 536 -13.92 11.39 1.53
N THR A 537 -14.95 10.67 1.07
CA THR A 537 -14.75 9.47 0.25
C THR A 537 -14.44 9.89 -1.19
N ALA A 538 -13.81 8.99 -1.95
CA ALA A 538 -13.51 9.24 -3.35
C ALA A 538 -14.75 9.61 -4.17
N VAL A 539 -14.57 10.52 -5.12
CA VAL A 539 -15.56 10.84 -6.16
C VAL A 539 -15.19 10.10 -7.43
N SER A 540 -16.19 9.50 -8.07
CA SER A 540 -16.04 8.78 -9.32
C SER A 540 -16.30 9.65 -10.54
N GLU A 541 -15.52 9.45 -11.60
CA GLU A 541 -15.81 9.91 -12.96
C GLU A 541 -15.53 8.77 -13.94
N LEU A 542 -16.46 8.45 -14.83
CA LEU A 542 -16.29 7.40 -15.83
C LEU A 542 -15.91 8.02 -17.18
N ILE A 543 -14.77 7.58 -17.74
CA ILE A 543 -14.28 8.03 -19.03
C ILE A 543 -14.06 6.86 -19.99
N TYR A 544 -14.27 7.13 -21.28
CA TYR A 544 -13.91 6.25 -22.38
C TYR A 544 -12.69 6.78 -23.10
N ILE A 545 -11.75 5.88 -23.42
CA ILE A 545 -10.52 6.17 -24.15
C ILE A 545 -10.48 5.26 -25.36
N ALA A 546 -10.23 5.84 -26.53
CA ALA A 546 -9.94 5.13 -27.76
C ALA A 546 -8.51 5.45 -28.21
N ILE A 547 -7.74 4.45 -28.59
CA ILE A 547 -6.37 4.60 -29.09
C ILE A 547 -6.27 3.92 -30.46
N ASP A 548 -5.99 4.70 -31.50
CA ASP A 548 -5.73 4.20 -32.85
C ASP A 548 -4.22 4.06 -33.10
N PRO A 549 -3.65 2.84 -33.05
CA PRO A 549 -2.21 2.64 -33.20
C PRO A 549 -1.71 2.92 -34.62
N SER A 550 -2.60 3.08 -35.61
CA SER A 550 -2.21 3.40 -36.99
C SER A 550 -1.81 4.87 -37.18
N ILE A 551 -2.17 5.73 -36.21
CA ILE A 551 -1.90 7.17 -36.24
C ILE A 551 -0.70 7.49 -35.34
N THR A 552 0.35 8.07 -35.92
CA THR A 552 1.59 8.42 -35.18
C THR A 552 1.44 9.66 -34.29
N ASN A 553 0.58 10.61 -34.67
CA ASN A 553 0.34 11.82 -33.88
C ASN A 553 -0.59 11.50 -32.71
N ILE A 554 -0.08 11.63 -31.48
CA ILE A 554 -0.78 11.27 -30.23
C ILE A 554 -2.11 12.01 -30.06
N GLU A 555 -2.16 13.31 -30.39
CA GLU A 555 -3.38 14.11 -30.21
C GLU A 555 -4.52 13.65 -31.13
N LYS A 556 -4.17 13.05 -32.28
CA LYS A 556 -5.12 12.49 -33.24
C LYS A 556 -5.42 11.00 -32.99
N SER A 557 -4.45 10.25 -32.45
CA SER A 557 -4.60 8.82 -32.20
C SER A 557 -5.42 8.53 -30.95
N VAL A 558 -5.40 9.43 -29.97
CA VAL A 558 -6.07 9.24 -28.68
C VAL A 558 -7.31 10.11 -28.60
N THR A 559 -8.49 9.48 -28.47
CA THR A 559 -9.76 10.17 -28.20
C THR A 559 -10.25 9.84 -26.80
N ILE A 560 -10.58 10.87 -26.01
CA ILE A 560 -11.06 10.72 -24.62
C ILE A 560 -12.42 11.39 -24.49
N LYS A 561 -13.38 10.71 -23.87
CA LYS A 561 -14.75 11.19 -23.64
C LYS A 561 -15.20 10.90 -22.22
N GLN A 562 -15.78 11.87 -21.53
CA GLN A 562 -16.58 11.56 -20.34
C GLN A 562 -17.84 10.81 -20.78
N VAL A 563 -18.26 9.81 -20.01
CA VAL A 563 -19.48 9.07 -20.35
C VAL A 563 -20.72 9.98 -20.29
N SER A 564 -20.68 11.04 -19.48
CA SER A 564 -21.69 12.10 -19.42
C SER A 564 -21.87 12.86 -20.76
N GLU A 565 -20.85 12.93 -21.61
CA GLU A 565 -20.93 13.50 -22.97
C GLU A 565 -21.70 12.59 -23.94
N LEU A 566 -21.81 11.30 -23.63
CA LEU A 566 -22.46 10.27 -24.44
C LEU A 566 -23.86 10.00 -23.87
N THR A 567 -24.77 10.95 -24.08
CA THR A 567 -26.06 11.03 -23.35
C THR A 567 -27.04 9.89 -23.63
N THR A 568 -26.84 9.09 -24.69
CA THR A 568 -27.71 7.97 -25.06
C THR A 568 -26.96 6.64 -25.11
N PRO A 569 -27.61 5.50 -24.79
CA PRO A 569 -27.01 4.17 -24.95
C PRO A 569 -26.48 3.90 -26.36
N GLN A 570 -27.15 4.43 -27.39
CA GLN A 570 -26.76 4.31 -28.79
C GLN A 570 -25.44 5.04 -29.07
N MET A 571 -25.25 6.25 -28.52
CA MET A 571 -23.98 6.98 -28.67
C MET A 571 -22.84 6.27 -27.96
N ARG A 572 -23.08 5.73 -26.76
CA ARG A 572 -22.10 4.90 -26.04
C ARG A 572 -21.72 3.67 -26.85
N ASN A 573 -22.70 2.89 -27.31
CA ASN A 573 -22.48 1.69 -28.13
C ASN A 573 -21.73 2.01 -29.43
N PHE A 574 -22.11 3.08 -30.13
CA PHE A 574 -21.44 3.53 -31.35
C PHE A 574 -19.98 3.88 -31.10
N PHE A 575 -19.68 4.65 -30.04
CA PHE A 575 -18.30 4.98 -29.67
C PHE A 575 -17.48 3.71 -29.43
N ILE A 576 -17.98 2.79 -28.59
CA ILE A 576 -17.28 1.54 -28.25
C ILE A 576 -17.00 0.71 -29.50
N LYS A 577 -18.01 0.48 -30.36
CA LYS A 577 -17.86 -0.29 -31.60
C LYS A 577 -16.87 0.36 -32.58
N LYS A 578 -16.93 1.69 -32.72
CA LYS A 578 -15.98 2.43 -33.56
C LYS A 578 -14.55 2.26 -33.04
N SER A 579 -14.34 2.45 -31.74
CA SER A 579 -13.02 2.31 -31.11
C SER A 579 -12.44 0.90 -31.28
N LEU A 580 -13.23 -0.15 -31.01
CA LEU A 580 -12.81 -1.55 -31.17
C LEU A 580 -12.48 -1.94 -32.62
N LYS A 581 -13.06 -1.23 -33.60
CA LYS A 581 -12.76 -1.43 -35.03
C LYS A 581 -11.47 -0.75 -35.46
N GLN A 582 -11.15 0.42 -34.86
CA GLN A 582 -10.01 1.26 -35.23
C GLN A 582 -8.75 0.91 -34.44
N GLY A 583 -8.89 0.40 -33.22
CA GLY A 583 -7.77 0.07 -32.35
C GLY A 583 -8.24 -0.41 -30.98
N ASP A 584 -7.67 0.17 -29.93
CA ASP A 584 -7.94 -0.22 -28.55
C ASP A 584 -9.01 0.67 -27.90
N PHE A 585 -9.83 0.07 -27.05
CA PHE A 585 -10.85 0.72 -26.26
C PHE A 585 -10.62 0.45 -24.77
N TYR A 586 -10.71 1.49 -23.95
CA TYR A 586 -10.65 1.42 -22.51
C TYR A 586 -11.83 2.17 -21.88
N SER A 587 -12.43 1.57 -20.87
CA SER A 587 -13.43 2.18 -19.98
C SER A 587 -12.81 2.28 -18.58
N LEU A 588 -12.61 3.50 -18.09
CA LEU A 588 -11.92 3.75 -16.83
C LEU A 588 -12.77 4.57 -15.89
N GLU A 589 -12.94 4.05 -14.67
CA GLU A 589 -13.46 4.83 -13.57
C GLU A 589 -12.29 5.51 -12.82
N LEU A 590 -12.25 6.84 -12.90
CA LEU A 590 -11.34 7.68 -12.14
C LEU A 590 -11.91 7.88 -10.74
N LYS A 591 -11.22 7.41 -9.71
CA LYS A 591 -11.56 7.70 -8.31
C LYS A 591 -10.64 8.79 -7.76
N LEU A 592 -11.18 9.99 -7.59
CA LEU A 592 -10.46 11.16 -7.11
C LEU A 592 -10.57 11.27 -5.59
N SER A 593 -9.45 11.44 -4.89
CA SER A 593 -9.38 11.62 -3.43
C SER A 593 -8.45 12.77 -3.05
N ARG A 594 -8.82 13.53 -2.02
CA ARG A 594 -7.91 14.48 -1.36
C ARG A 594 -6.92 13.70 -0.49
N SER A 595 -5.65 14.12 -0.48
CA SER A 595 -4.63 13.50 0.38
C SER A 595 -4.89 13.81 1.86
N ASP A 596 -4.46 12.90 2.74
CA ASP A 596 -4.32 13.20 4.16
C ASP A 596 -3.04 14.01 4.40
N GLU A 597 -2.85 14.51 5.62
CA GLU A 597 -1.56 15.11 6.01
C GLU A 597 -0.43 14.08 5.95
N ALA A 598 0.74 14.52 5.47
CA ALA A 598 1.93 13.67 5.40
C ALA A 598 2.34 13.19 6.80
N ASN A 599 2.58 11.89 6.95
CA ASN A 599 3.15 11.35 8.18
C ASN A 599 4.68 11.55 8.19
N MET A 600 5.10 12.76 8.56
CA MET A 600 6.52 13.10 8.59
C MET A 600 7.31 12.26 9.60
N GLU A 601 6.69 11.80 10.71
CA GLU A 601 7.37 10.89 11.66
C GLU A 601 7.82 9.59 10.99
N HIS A 602 7.01 9.01 10.10
CA HIS A 602 7.35 7.80 9.35
C HIS A 602 8.50 8.00 8.35
N LEU A 603 8.60 9.21 7.77
CA LEU A 603 9.59 9.56 6.74
C LEU A 603 10.89 10.14 7.32
N ASN A 604 10.82 10.72 8.52
CA ASN A 604 11.90 11.48 9.13
C ASN A 604 13.25 10.74 9.22
N PRO A 605 13.33 9.42 9.49
CA PRO A 605 14.61 8.74 9.58
C PRO A 605 15.44 8.85 8.28
N GLU A 606 14.80 8.65 7.13
CA GLU A 606 15.45 8.77 5.82
C GLU A 606 15.61 10.24 5.40
N LEU A 607 14.62 11.09 5.69
CA LEU A 607 14.66 12.51 5.36
C LEU A 607 15.81 13.23 6.10
N ALA A 608 15.96 12.98 7.40
CA ALA A 608 17.03 13.54 8.22
C ALA A 608 18.41 13.04 7.77
N TYR A 609 18.50 11.76 7.36
CA TYR A 609 19.73 11.21 6.79
C TYR A 609 20.12 11.95 5.51
N ILE A 610 19.20 12.11 4.56
CA ILE A 610 19.45 12.83 3.31
C ILE A 610 19.78 14.30 3.60
N GLY A 611 19.02 14.95 4.47
CA GLY A 611 19.23 16.35 4.86
C GLY A 611 20.61 16.60 5.48
N SER A 612 21.16 15.65 6.23
CA SER A 612 22.48 15.78 6.85
C SER A 612 23.64 15.84 5.85
N TYR A 613 23.47 15.32 4.62
CA TYR A 613 24.49 15.31 3.58
C TYR A 613 24.15 16.19 2.37
N ALA A 614 22.86 16.42 2.12
CA ALA A 614 22.37 17.18 0.98
C ALA A 614 21.13 18.00 1.38
N ILE A 615 21.34 19.07 2.16
CA ILE A 615 20.28 19.94 2.71
C ILE A 615 19.30 20.41 1.62
N HIS A 616 19.81 20.86 0.47
CA HIS A 616 18.96 21.32 -0.64
C HIS A 616 18.05 20.21 -1.19
N ARG A 617 18.54 18.97 -1.28
CA ARG A 617 17.75 17.81 -1.72
C ARG A 617 16.73 17.40 -0.66
N GLY A 618 17.11 17.45 0.62
CA GLY A 618 16.18 17.21 1.73
C GLY A 618 15.01 18.20 1.73
N LYS A 619 15.30 19.51 1.59
CA LYS A 619 14.27 20.55 1.50
C LYS A 619 13.37 20.40 0.26
N GLN A 620 13.96 20.05 -0.88
CA GLN A 620 13.19 19.78 -2.10
C GLN A 620 12.22 18.61 -1.90
N LEU A 621 12.68 17.51 -1.33
CA LEU A 621 11.83 16.36 -1.03
C LEU A 621 10.72 16.68 -0.03
N GLU A 622 11.03 17.45 1.00
CA GLU A 622 10.04 17.93 1.96
C GLU A 622 8.97 18.77 1.27
N GLN A 623 9.36 19.70 0.39
CA GLN A 623 8.42 20.46 -0.42
C GLN A 623 7.58 19.57 -1.34
N ASP A 624 8.19 18.58 -1.99
CA ASP A 624 7.50 17.62 -2.86
C ASP A 624 6.47 16.79 -2.07
N ILE A 625 6.82 16.34 -0.85
CA ILE A 625 5.92 15.64 0.07
C ILE A 625 4.71 16.51 0.41
N TYR A 626 4.94 17.77 0.84
CA TYR A 626 3.85 18.68 1.20
C TYR A 626 3.03 19.15 0.00
N SER A 627 3.58 19.08 -1.22
CA SER A 627 2.85 19.45 -2.43
C SER A 627 1.77 18.44 -2.81
N VAL A 628 1.78 17.21 -2.28
CA VAL A 628 0.78 16.20 -2.61
C VAL A 628 -0.60 16.64 -2.14
N ALA A 629 -1.42 17.08 -3.10
CA ALA A 629 -2.76 17.61 -2.91
C ALA A 629 -3.81 16.49 -2.93
N GLY A 630 -3.57 15.43 -3.68
CA GLY A 630 -4.52 14.33 -3.80
C GLY A 630 -4.03 13.26 -4.76
N LEU A 631 -4.95 12.39 -5.14
CA LEU A 631 -4.67 11.25 -5.98
C LEU A 631 -5.87 10.85 -6.82
N VAL A 632 -5.59 10.26 -7.98
CA VAL A 632 -6.58 9.70 -8.91
C VAL A 632 -6.23 8.24 -9.13
N GLN A 633 -7.07 7.34 -8.62
CA GLN A 633 -6.93 5.91 -8.86
C GLN A 633 -7.64 5.52 -10.16
N LEU A 634 -6.97 4.70 -10.98
CA LEU A 634 -7.42 4.33 -12.32
C LEU A 634 -8.02 2.91 -12.28
N ILE A 635 -9.34 2.81 -12.16
CA ILE A 635 -10.03 1.51 -12.10
C ILE A 635 -10.49 1.13 -13.50
N ASP A 636 -9.91 0.06 -14.04
CA ASP A 636 -10.31 -0.50 -15.33
C ASP A 636 -11.63 -1.27 -15.22
N VAL A 637 -12.66 -0.74 -15.87
CA VAL A 637 -14.01 -1.34 -15.94
C VAL A 637 -14.35 -1.79 -17.37
N THR A 638 -13.36 -1.84 -18.28
CA THR A 638 -13.53 -2.21 -19.69
C THR A 638 -14.22 -3.55 -19.85
N GLN A 639 -13.88 -4.55 -19.02
CA GLN A 639 -14.48 -5.87 -19.09
C GLN A 639 -16.00 -5.84 -18.84
N GLU A 640 -16.44 -5.14 -17.78
CA GLU A 640 -17.87 -4.96 -17.48
C GLU A 640 -18.55 -4.18 -18.60
N THR A 641 -17.93 -3.10 -19.06
CA THR A 641 -18.50 -2.26 -20.12
C THR A 641 -18.72 -3.09 -21.39
N LEU A 642 -17.74 -3.90 -21.81
CA LEU A 642 -17.91 -4.76 -22.98
C LEU A 642 -18.96 -5.84 -22.77
N LEU A 643 -19.07 -6.42 -21.57
CA LEU A 643 -20.09 -7.43 -21.25
C LEU A 643 -21.48 -6.83 -21.34
N ARG A 644 -21.69 -5.65 -20.76
CA ARG A 644 -22.98 -4.95 -20.75
C ARG A 644 -23.49 -4.59 -22.14
N TYR A 645 -22.60 -4.22 -23.06
CA TYR A 645 -22.97 -3.91 -24.45
C TYR A 645 -22.98 -5.13 -25.38
N GLU A 646 -22.77 -6.34 -24.84
CA GLU A 646 -22.66 -7.60 -25.59
C GLU A 646 -21.55 -7.55 -26.67
N LEU A 647 -20.42 -6.93 -26.34
CA LEU A 647 -19.24 -6.75 -27.20
C LEU A 647 -18.02 -7.56 -26.72
N THR A 648 -18.21 -8.43 -25.73
CA THR A 648 -17.22 -9.44 -25.35
C THR A 648 -17.00 -10.42 -26.50
N LYS A 649 -15.74 -10.57 -26.93
CA LYS A 649 -15.31 -11.55 -27.94
C LYS A 649 -15.32 -12.99 -27.44
#